data_AF-A0A3R9WE39-F1
#
_entry.id   AF-A0A3R9WE39-F1
#
_cell.length_a   1.000
_cell.length_b   1.000
_cell.length_c   1.000
_cell.angle_alpha   90.00
_cell.angle_beta   90.00
_cell.angle_gamma   90.00
#
_symmetry.space_group_name_H-M   'P 1'
#
loop_
_entity.id
_entity.type
_entity.pdbx_description
1 polymer ?
#
loop_
_entity_poly.entity_id
_entity_poly.type
_entity_poly.pdbx_seq_one_letter_code
_entity_poly.pdbx_strand_id
1 'polypeptide(L)'
;MTGVLAVLAPGTAWAALDDDTDNPAYRSLGKANNPDWMKGIDGETPLGWLSVPGTHDTLSIRGGDSTYTQQNGGPSAQTLAAQLQAGIRSIDIRVRAIGGSFTIHHGAVYQDANFGDVLKVLNDFLSAHPSETVMMHMRAECDNNSEAIEVCNDEPQSTTDAQRAAIFRTYIDGDPNAKRFWGPSVSGTGQAAVPKLSEVRGKIVLERFRNFGEDSGKYGINGGSLSIQDDWKVATILPGDIDAKVRKVTDHLTAADNDNDASRIYVNHTSGSSAFAYPKAVADRVNEKVLGPLGQVKNRTGEIMMDYPGYAMINTIIAANRPWDGLTWQVPRLTVMPLGDSITLGVGSSTRTGYRPALAERLVKRSGGVVQFVGSLADADGVTRHEGHSGWRIDELQANIETWLAAAKPNLITLHIGTNDMNRNYQVATAPQRLAALIDQIHAASPDTVVVVATLVPATDPAVQARIDTYNQAIPGIVLDRFQRGYKIQQVGMGSLTTDDLNDNLHPNNSGYAKMTNAFMRGIGEAAGKGWIKETVEVKPAPPRQGADSGDYDVDINGDGRADYLVVDDNGAVRAWLNTANPTTGAVEWTDQGFIASGSNDWSAQQVRFADVGGDARADYLVVDPANGAVRAFVNMGGDGRGGWQDRGFIATGSSGWTGDQVRFADVGGDARADYLVVGPTGATRALLNTTDATTGVIKWTDQGVIASGSAAWTGSQVRFADVGGDARADYLVVGDQGATHAYVNTGGNGRGGWSDQGVIATGSSLWLAGQIRFADINADGRADYLVLDDNGAIRAYFHTTSTTGTVKWSDQGVIATGTGAPGYRVRI
;
A
#
# COMPACT_ATOMS: atom_id res chain seq x y z
N MET A 1 -3.86 50.74 -22.51
CA MET A 1 -4.10 50.25 -23.87
C MET A 1 -2.81 49.63 -24.39
N THR A 2 -2.73 48.30 -24.39
CA THR A 2 -1.79 47.50 -25.21
C THR A 2 -2.28 46.06 -25.06
N GLY A 3 -3.18 45.66 -25.96
CA GLY A 3 -3.68 44.30 -26.05
C GLY A 3 -2.64 43.43 -26.74
N VAL A 4 -2.28 42.31 -26.10
CA VAL A 4 -1.48 41.25 -26.70
C VAL A 4 -2.41 40.43 -27.58
N LEU A 5 -2.15 40.45 -28.90
CA LEU A 5 -2.76 39.56 -29.88
C LEU A 5 -2.42 38.11 -29.52
N ALA A 6 -3.43 37.32 -29.17
CA ALA A 6 -3.34 35.87 -29.23
C ALA A 6 -3.34 35.45 -30.70
N VAL A 7 -2.23 34.85 -31.15
CA VAL A 7 -2.13 34.21 -32.45
C VAL A 7 -3.02 32.96 -32.41
N LEU A 8 -4.19 33.05 -33.04
CA LEU A 8 -5.03 31.89 -33.35
C LEU A 8 -4.29 31.01 -34.35
N ALA A 9 -4.01 29.76 -33.97
CA ALA A 9 -3.60 28.72 -34.91
C ALA A 9 -4.72 28.51 -35.94
N PRO A 10 -4.41 28.24 -37.22
CA PRO A 10 -5.42 28.10 -38.26
C PRO A 10 -6.17 26.79 -38.06
N GLY A 11 -7.33 26.84 -37.41
CA GLY A 11 -8.28 25.75 -37.40
C GLY A 11 -8.94 25.65 -38.77
N THR A 12 -8.56 24.66 -39.58
CA THR A 12 -9.42 24.21 -40.67
C THR A 12 -10.72 23.71 -40.06
N ALA A 13 -11.82 24.40 -40.33
CA ALA A 13 -13.15 23.93 -39.99
C ALA A 13 -13.39 22.59 -40.71
N TRP A 14 -13.35 21.49 -39.96
CA TRP A 14 -13.73 20.17 -40.42
C TRP A 14 -15.20 20.21 -40.85
N ALA A 15 -15.56 19.49 -41.92
CA ALA A 15 -16.97 19.27 -42.23
C ALA A 15 -17.63 18.66 -40.97
N ALA A 16 -18.77 19.23 -40.54
CA ALA A 16 -19.50 18.68 -39.41
C ALA A 16 -19.85 17.21 -39.71
N LEU A 17 -19.32 16.28 -38.90
CA LEU A 17 -19.71 14.88 -38.96
C LEU A 17 -21.23 14.80 -38.73
N ASP A 18 -21.92 14.05 -39.57
CA ASP A 18 -23.36 13.80 -39.41
C ASP A 18 -23.56 12.75 -38.30
N ASP A 19 -23.56 13.23 -37.05
CA ASP A 19 -23.88 12.44 -35.85
C ASP A 19 -25.39 12.17 -35.83
N ASP A 20 -25.80 11.15 -36.57
CA ASP A 20 -27.19 10.79 -36.88
C ASP A 20 -27.79 9.81 -35.85
N THR A 21 -27.19 9.68 -34.66
CA THR A 21 -27.67 8.79 -33.59
C THR A 21 -27.49 9.39 -32.18
N ASP A 22 -28.43 9.04 -31.29
CA ASP A 22 -28.30 9.25 -29.84
C ASP A 22 -27.53 8.11 -29.14
N ASN A 23 -27.11 7.08 -29.89
CA ASN A 23 -26.36 5.94 -29.33
C ASN A 23 -24.92 6.37 -29.00
N PRO A 24 -24.51 6.39 -27.72
CA PRO A 24 -23.18 6.86 -27.34
C PRO A 24 -22.06 5.87 -27.73
N ALA A 25 -22.41 4.61 -28.01
CA ALA A 25 -21.45 3.57 -28.39
C ALA A 25 -21.21 3.49 -29.91
N TYR A 26 -22.05 4.14 -30.72
CA TYR A 26 -22.07 3.93 -32.16
C TYR A 26 -22.39 5.21 -32.95
N ARG A 27 -21.63 5.43 -34.03
CA ARG A 27 -21.85 6.49 -35.03
C ARG A 27 -22.02 7.90 -34.43
N SER A 28 -21.20 8.21 -33.43
CA SER A 28 -21.21 9.49 -32.72
C SER A 28 -19.79 10.04 -32.52
N LEU A 29 -18.90 9.75 -33.49
CA LEU A 29 -17.49 10.15 -33.49
C LEU A 29 -17.30 11.66 -33.27
N GLY A 30 -18.19 12.50 -33.84
CA GLY A 30 -18.09 13.96 -33.75
C GLY A 30 -18.26 14.50 -32.32
N LYS A 31 -18.80 13.69 -31.40
CA LYS A 31 -18.96 14.03 -29.97
C LYS A 31 -17.70 13.74 -29.13
N ALA A 32 -16.68 13.07 -29.68
CA ALA A 32 -15.40 12.84 -29.02
C ALA A 32 -14.34 13.87 -29.48
N ASN A 33 -13.46 14.27 -28.55
CA ASN A 33 -12.38 15.22 -28.84
C ASN A 33 -11.18 14.95 -27.92
N ASN A 34 -10.26 14.09 -28.36
CA ASN A 34 -9.10 13.64 -27.60
C ASN A 34 -7.82 13.64 -28.46
N PRO A 35 -7.40 14.78 -29.04
CA PRO A 35 -6.27 14.80 -29.97
C PRO A 35 -4.90 14.59 -29.30
N ASP A 36 -4.78 14.74 -27.97
CA ASP A 36 -3.50 14.66 -27.24
C ASP A 36 -3.54 13.69 -26.04
N TRP A 37 -4.36 12.63 -26.11
CA TRP A 37 -4.61 11.80 -24.92
C TRP A 37 -3.39 11.00 -24.47
N MET A 38 -2.48 10.64 -25.38
CA MET A 38 -1.25 9.91 -25.01
C MET A 38 -0.22 10.81 -24.31
N LYS A 39 -0.38 12.14 -24.35
CA LYS A 39 0.50 13.12 -23.67
C LYS A 39 0.63 12.86 -22.16
N GLY A 40 -0.43 12.39 -21.52
CA GLY A 40 -0.47 12.16 -20.07
C GLY A 40 0.12 10.81 -19.62
N ILE A 41 0.47 9.94 -20.56
CA ILE A 41 0.96 8.58 -20.30
C ILE A 41 2.48 8.61 -20.20
N ASP A 42 3.09 7.83 -19.30
CA ASP A 42 4.55 7.75 -19.21
C ASP A 42 5.15 7.21 -20.51
N GLY A 43 6.23 7.84 -20.97
CA GLY A 43 6.99 7.38 -22.12
C GLY A 43 7.57 5.98 -21.92
N GLU A 44 7.84 5.55 -20.69
CA GLU A 44 8.37 4.19 -20.47
C GLU A 44 7.31 3.09 -20.64
N THR A 45 6.02 3.45 -20.75
CA THR A 45 4.92 2.50 -20.97
C THR A 45 5.12 1.74 -22.29
N PRO A 46 5.25 0.40 -22.27
CA PRO A 46 5.27 -0.42 -23.48
C PRO A 46 3.94 -0.28 -24.24
N LEU A 47 3.96 -0.23 -25.58
CA LEU A 47 2.74 -0.13 -26.37
C LEU A 47 1.75 -1.26 -26.08
N GLY A 48 2.24 -2.46 -25.77
CA GLY A 48 1.39 -3.57 -25.35
C GLY A 48 0.51 -3.25 -24.14
N TRP A 49 0.94 -2.35 -23.25
CA TRP A 49 0.16 -1.94 -22.08
C TRP A 49 -0.95 -0.92 -22.37
N LEU A 50 -0.99 -0.34 -23.57
CA LEU A 50 -1.96 0.69 -23.90
C LEU A 50 -3.34 0.11 -24.23
N SER A 51 -4.35 0.89 -23.90
CA SER A 51 -5.75 0.70 -24.28
C SER A 51 -6.06 1.67 -25.41
N VAL A 52 -6.22 1.18 -26.63
CA VAL A 52 -6.16 2.05 -27.82
C VAL A 52 -7.47 1.96 -28.60
N PRO A 53 -8.18 3.10 -28.80
CA PRO A 53 -9.30 3.13 -29.73
C PRO A 53 -8.80 2.95 -31.17
N GLY A 54 -9.38 2.01 -31.91
CA GLY A 54 -9.02 1.73 -33.28
C GLY A 54 -10.21 1.65 -34.24
N THR A 55 -9.94 1.72 -35.54
CA THR A 55 -10.95 1.54 -36.58
C THR A 55 -10.58 0.45 -37.58
N HIS A 56 -11.56 -0.38 -37.91
CA HIS A 56 -11.47 -1.41 -38.95
C HIS A 56 -11.82 -0.82 -40.32
N ASP A 57 -11.05 -1.16 -41.37
CA ASP A 57 -11.15 -0.54 -42.69
C ASP A 57 -11.30 0.99 -42.60
N THR A 58 -10.30 1.65 -42.01
CA THR A 58 -10.34 3.02 -41.47
C THR A 58 -10.92 4.09 -42.40
N LEU A 59 -10.86 3.89 -43.72
CA LEU A 59 -11.36 4.84 -44.73
C LEU A 59 -12.60 4.35 -45.48
N SER A 60 -13.25 3.24 -45.06
CA SER A 60 -14.34 2.66 -45.85
C SER A 60 -15.66 3.42 -45.70
N ILE A 61 -15.87 4.38 -46.62
CA ILE A 61 -17.00 5.29 -46.72
C ILE A 61 -17.63 5.31 -48.13
N ARG A 62 -17.17 4.43 -49.04
CA ARG A 62 -17.63 4.24 -50.43
C ARG A 62 -18.10 2.79 -50.65
N GLY A 63 -19.09 2.59 -51.53
CA GLY A 63 -19.57 1.26 -51.96
C GLY A 63 -20.91 0.77 -51.39
N GLY A 64 -21.55 1.54 -50.50
CA GLY A 64 -22.86 1.22 -49.91
C GLY A 64 -22.78 0.33 -48.67
N ASP A 65 -23.94 -0.04 -48.13
CA ASP A 65 -24.09 -0.62 -46.78
C ASP A 65 -23.24 -1.88 -46.52
N SER A 66 -22.94 -2.68 -47.55
CA SER A 66 -22.10 -3.88 -47.43
C SER A 66 -20.60 -3.57 -47.26
N THR A 67 -20.18 -2.33 -47.53
CA THR A 67 -18.77 -1.90 -47.50
C THR A 67 -18.54 -0.73 -46.57
N TYR A 68 -19.54 0.11 -46.27
CA TYR A 68 -19.36 1.21 -45.32
C TYR A 68 -19.12 0.68 -43.90
N THR A 69 -17.95 1.00 -43.35
CA THR A 69 -17.59 0.69 -41.96
C THR A 69 -17.38 1.93 -41.10
N GLN A 70 -17.26 3.13 -41.71
CA GLN A 70 -16.91 4.36 -40.99
C GLN A 70 -17.87 5.52 -41.27
N GLN A 71 -17.93 6.50 -40.35
CA GLN A 71 -18.60 7.78 -40.59
C GLN A 71 -17.84 8.59 -41.63
N ASN A 72 -18.56 9.19 -42.58
CA ASN A 72 -17.96 10.06 -43.58
C ASN A 72 -17.50 11.39 -42.95
N GLY A 73 -16.20 11.54 -42.76
CA GLY A 73 -15.57 12.77 -42.27
C GLY A 73 -15.08 13.72 -43.36
N GLY A 74 -15.41 13.46 -44.63
CA GLY A 74 -15.02 14.28 -45.77
C GLY A 74 -14.32 13.47 -46.88
N PRO A 75 -14.03 14.11 -48.03
CA PRO A 75 -13.37 13.48 -49.17
C PRO A 75 -11.97 12.94 -48.85
N SER A 76 -11.53 11.95 -49.63
CA SER A 76 -10.20 11.34 -49.51
C SER A 76 -9.89 10.88 -48.07
N ALA A 77 -8.69 11.13 -47.56
CA ALA A 77 -8.27 10.73 -46.23
C ALA A 77 -8.79 11.63 -45.08
N GLN A 78 -9.71 12.57 -45.33
CA GLN A 78 -10.21 13.46 -44.27
C GLN A 78 -10.99 12.73 -43.17
N THR A 79 -11.62 11.60 -43.49
CA THR A 79 -12.24 10.72 -42.49
C THR A 79 -11.25 10.28 -41.41
N LEU A 80 -10.00 9.97 -41.78
CA LEU A 80 -8.95 9.63 -40.82
C LEU A 80 -8.63 10.81 -39.90
N ALA A 81 -8.59 12.03 -40.43
CA ALA A 81 -8.28 13.20 -39.63
C ALA A 81 -9.33 13.45 -38.53
N ALA A 82 -10.61 13.26 -38.85
CA ALA A 82 -11.69 13.33 -37.87
C ALA A 82 -11.58 12.22 -36.80
N GLN A 83 -11.21 11.01 -37.20
CA GLN A 83 -10.95 9.90 -36.28
C GLN A 83 -9.78 10.18 -35.33
N LEU A 84 -8.67 10.74 -35.84
CA LEU A 84 -7.51 11.12 -35.03
C LEU A 84 -7.88 12.22 -34.03
N GLN A 85 -8.67 13.22 -34.44
CA GLN A 85 -9.17 14.27 -33.55
C GLN A 85 -10.01 13.69 -32.39
N ALA A 86 -10.85 12.70 -32.69
CA ALA A 86 -11.69 12.04 -31.69
C ALA A 86 -10.89 11.20 -30.68
N GLY A 87 -9.73 10.66 -31.09
CA GLY A 87 -8.83 9.89 -30.24
C GLY A 87 -8.41 8.52 -30.79
N ILE A 88 -8.81 8.17 -32.01
CA ILE A 88 -8.38 6.92 -32.67
C ILE A 88 -6.86 6.96 -32.88
N ARG A 89 -6.17 5.85 -32.55
CA ARG A 89 -4.71 5.71 -32.74
C ARG A 89 -4.30 4.35 -33.30
N SER A 90 -5.19 3.37 -33.40
CA SER A 90 -4.96 2.14 -34.17
C SER A 90 -5.79 2.16 -35.45
N ILE A 91 -5.15 2.02 -36.61
CA ILE A 91 -5.78 2.17 -37.92
C ILE A 91 -5.53 0.95 -38.80
N ASP A 92 -6.54 0.56 -39.58
CA ASP A 92 -6.50 -0.55 -40.52
C ASP A 92 -6.56 0.00 -41.95
N ILE A 93 -5.43 -0.12 -42.66
CA ILE A 93 -5.19 0.44 -43.99
C ILE A 93 -5.10 -0.69 -45.01
N ARG A 94 -6.12 -0.76 -45.86
CA ARG A 94 -6.24 -1.74 -46.93
C ARG A 94 -5.87 -1.13 -48.27
N VAL A 95 -4.91 -1.75 -48.95
CA VAL A 95 -4.33 -1.18 -50.17
C VAL A 95 -4.44 -2.12 -51.37
N ARG A 96 -4.58 -1.53 -52.57
CA ARG A 96 -4.34 -2.18 -53.86
C ARG A 96 -3.24 -1.46 -54.63
N ALA A 97 -2.44 -2.22 -55.37
CA ALA A 97 -1.30 -1.71 -56.13
C ALA A 97 -1.70 -1.29 -57.55
N ILE A 98 -2.03 -0.01 -57.73
CA ILE A 98 -2.54 0.53 -59.00
C ILE A 98 -1.63 1.65 -59.49
N GLY A 99 -1.19 1.56 -60.75
CA GLY A 99 -0.38 2.59 -61.39
C GLY A 99 0.97 2.88 -60.71
N GLY A 100 1.55 1.89 -60.00
CA GLY A 100 2.81 2.05 -59.25
C GLY A 100 2.65 2.72 -57.88
N SER A 101 1.42 2.82 -57.37
CA SER A 101 1.10 3.43 -56.07
C SER A 101 0.09 2.57 -55.31
N PHE A 102 -0.12 2.88 -54.03
CA PHE A 102 -1.17 2.26 -53.23
C PHE A 102 -2.44 3.12 -53.19
N THR A 103 -3.52 2.53 -53.65
CA THR A 103 -4.89 3.07 -53.58
C THR A 103 -5.60 2.41 -52.39
N ILE A 104 -6.47 3.14 -51.69
CA ILE A 104 -7.20 2.63 -50.52
C ILE A 104 -8.49 1.95 -50.96
N HIS A 105 -8.74 0.73 -50.49
CA HIS A 105 -9.85 -0.11 -50.90
C HIS A 105 -10.54 -0.78 -49.72
N HIS A 106 -11.79 -1.20 -49.93
CA HIS A 106 -12.43 -2.25 -49.15
C HIS A 106 -13.07 -3.21 -50.16
N GLY A 107 -12.50 -4.41 -50.26
CA GLY A 107 -12.70 -5.30 -51.39
C GLY A 107 -12.50 -4.58 -52.72
N ALA A 108 -13.43 -4.79 -53.65
CA ALA A 108 -13.38 -4.18 -54.98
C ALA A 108 -13.64 -2.67 -55.02
N VAL A 109 -13.94 -2.02 -53.88
CA VAL A 109 -14.38 -0.63 -53.87
C VAL A 109 -13.25 0.31 -53.49
N TYR A 110 -12.87 1.17 -54.44
CA TYR A 110 -11.97 2.30 -54.20
C TYR A 110 -12.61 3.32 -53.26
N GLN A 111 -11.88 3.73 -52.23
CA GLN A 111 -12.37 4.62 -51.17
C GLN A 111 -12.08 6.09 -51.42
N ASP A 112 -11.78 6.47 -52.67
CA ASP A 112 -11.52 7.87 -53.07
C ASP A 112 -10.26 8.47 -52.39
N ALA A 113 -9.32 7.63 -51.97
CA ALA A 113 -8.08 7.99 -51.28
C ALA A 113 -6.91 7.09 -51.68
N ASN A 114 -5.69 7.62 -51.62
CA ASN A 114 -4.45 6.88 -51.81
C ASN A 114 -3.64 6.82 -50.51
N PHE A 115 -2.69 5.90 -50.42
CA PHE A 115 -1.83 5.77 -49.24
C PHE A 115 -1.00 7.04 -48.97
N GLY A 116 -0.62 7.77 -50.01
CA GLY A 116 0.01 9.08 -49.87
C GLY A 116 -0.87 10.10 -49.13
N ASP A 117 -2.18 10.07 -49.34
CA ASP A 117 -3.13 10.95 -48.64
C ASP A 117 -3.24 10.58 -47.16
N VAL A 118 -3.25 9.28 -46.86
CA VAL A 118 -3.20 8.74 -45.48
C VAL A 118 -1.94 9.22 -44.76
N LEU A 119 -0.77 9.03 -45.39
CA LEU A 119 0.50 9.49 -44.84
C LEU A 119 0.50 11.00 -44.61
N LYS A 120 -0.03 11.79 -45.54
CA LYS A 120 -0.15 13.25 -45.37
C LYS A 120 -0.96 13.61 -44.11
N VAL A 121 -2.13 13.00 -43.92
CA VAL A 121 -2.97 13.24 -42.73
C VAL A 121 -2.27 12.85 -41.44
N LEU A 122 -1.61 11.69 -41.42
CA LEU A 122 -0.84 11.24 -40.25
C LEU A 122 0.34 12.17 -39.95
N ASN A 123 1.03 12.65 -40.97
CA ASN A 123 2.14 13.58 -40.83
C ASN A 123 1.70 14.93 -40.28
N ASP A 124 0.59 15.47 -40.81
CA ASP A 124 0.01 16.72 -40.31
C ASP A 124 -0.41 16.57 -38.84
N PHE A 125 -1.08 15.46 -38.50
CA PHE A 125 -1.53 15.16 -37.14
C PHE A 125 -0.36 14.99 -36.15
N LEU A 126 0.61 14.12 -36.44
CA LEU A 126 1.75 13.85 -35.56
C LEU A 126 2.75 15.03 -35.49
N SER A 127 2.65 15.98 -36.42
CA SER A 127 3.38 17.25 -36.32
C SER A 127 2.68 18.23 -35.39
N ALA A 128 1.35 18.28 -35.40
CA ALA A 128 0.55 19.09 -34.48
C ALA A 128 0.50 18.51 -33.05
N HIS A 129 0.54 17.18 -32.93
CA HIS A 129 0.39 16.41 -31.69
C HIS A 129 1.60 15.48 -31.47
N PRO A 130 2.81 16.02 -31.24
CA PRO A 130 4.05 15.24 -31.20
C PRO A 130 4.15 14.27 -30.01
N SER A 131 3.23 14.36 -29.03
CA SER A 131 3.15 13.38 -27.95
C SER A 131 2.49 12.07 -28.37
N GLU A 132 1.74 12.06 -29.47
CA GLU A 132 0.95 10.90 -29.89
C GLU A 132 1.76 9.94 -30.76
N THR A 133 1.29 8.71 -30.91
CA THR A 133 1.79 7.73 -31.89
C THR A 133 0.60 7.05 -32.55
N VAL A 134 0.75 6.59 -33.79
CA VAL A 134 -0.30 5.85 -34.51
C VAL A 134 0.17 4.45 -34.86
N MET A 135 -0.60 3.45 -34.46
CA MET A 135 -0.39 2.04 -34.78
C MET A 135 -1.13 1.74 -36.09
N MET A 136 -0.40 1.23 -37.07
CA MET A 136 -0.93 0.95 -38.41
C MET A 136 -0.90 -0.55 -38.67
N HIS A 137 -2.07 -1.10 -38.98
CA HIS A 137 -2.25 -2.41 -39.57
C HIS A 137 -2.39 -2.21 -41.07
N MET A 138 -1.46 -2.74 -41.86
CA MET A 138 -1.52 -2.67 -43.32
C MET A 138 -1.74 -4.05 -43.91
N ARG A 139 -2.67 -4.11 -44.87
CA ARG A 139 -2.96 -5.32 -45.63
C ARG A 139 -3.12 -4.99 -47.11
N ALA A 140 -2.51 -5.80 -47.97
CA ALA A 140 -2.90 -5.82 -49.38
C ALA A 140 -4.25 -6.56 -49.51
N GLU A 141 -5.22 -5.85 -50.08
CA GLU A 141 -6.61 -6.31 -50.27
C GLU A 141 -6.61 -7.47 -51.28
N CYS A 142 -5.80 -7.34 -52.35
CA CYS A 142 -5.53 -8.42 -53.28
C CYS A 142 -4.42 -9.35 -52.76
N ASP A 143 -4.72 -10.65 -52.64
CA ASP A 143 -3.74 -11.70 -52.45
C ASP A 143 -3.64 -12.61 -53.68
N ASN A 144 -2.52 -13.34 -53.79
CA ASN A 144 -2.34 -14.35 -54.83
C ASN A 144 -2.74 -15.76 -54.35
N ASN A 145 -3.23 -15.91 -53.10
CA ASN A 145 -3.31 -17.19 -52.38
C ASN A 145 -4.66 -17.48 -51.70
N SER A 146 -5.74 -16.81 -52.11
CA SER A 146 -7.12 -17.18 -51.84
C SER A 146 -7.53 -17.24 -50.36
N GLU A 147 -7.60 -16.09 -49.69
CA GLU A 147 -8.66 -15.90 -48.69
C GLU A 147 -9.85 -15.19 -49.35
N ALA A 148 -10.85 -16.02 -49.67
CA ALA A 148 -12.06 -15.71 -50.43
C ALA A 148 -12.78 -14.44 -49.98
N ILE A 149 -12.85 -13.44 -50.87
CA ILE A 149 -14.04 -12.60 -51.18
C ILE A 149 -13.76 -11.58 -52.31
N GLU A 150 -12.51 -11.28 -52.65
CA GLU A 150 -12.24 -10.03 -53.37
C GLU A 150 -12.01 -10.20 -54.87
N VAL A 151 -12.90 -9.57 -55.66
CA VAL A 151 -12.70 -9.38 -57.09
C VAL A 151 -11.59 -8.33 -57.29
N CYS A 152 -10.40 -8.78 -57.68
CA CYS A 152 -9.20 -7.96 -57.96
C CYS A 152 -9.01 -7.71 -59.46
N ASN A 153 -10.05 -7.24 -60.15
CA ASN A 153 -9.99 -7.03 -61.61
C ASN A 153 -9.31 -5.72 -62.02
N ASP A 154 -9.18 -4.78 -61.09
CA ASP A 154 -8.66 -3.43 -61.25
C ASP A 154 -7.18 -3.30 -60.86
N GLU A 155 -6.69 -4.15 -59.95
CA GLU A 155 -5.26 -4.38 -59.76
C GLU A 155 -4.74 -5.24 -60.93
N PRO A 156 -3.66 -4.84 -61.63
CA PRO A 156 -3.15 -5.66 -62.72
C PRO A 156 -2.85 -7.08 -62.22
N GLN A 157 -3.46 -8.10 -62.83
CA GLN A 157 -3.30 -9.51 -62.42
C GLN A 157 -1.84 -10.00 -62.41
N SER A 158 -0.93 -9.27 -63.06
CA SER A 158 0.51 -9.51 -63.06
C SER A 158 1.26 -8.89 -61.87
N THR A 159 0.58 -8.16 -60.98
CA THR A 159 1.22 -7.49 -59.84
C THR A 159 1.62 -8.52 -58.79
N THR A 160 2.91 -8.74 -58.68
CA THR A 160 3.50 -9.69 -57.72
C THR A 160 3.60 -9.07 -56.32
N ASP A 161 3.65 -9.92 -55.31
CA ASP A 161 3.89 -9.50 -53.92
C ASP A 161 5.20 -8.70 -53.77
N ALA A 162 6.24 -9.08 -54.51
CA ALA A 162 7.51 -8.36 -54.53
C ALA A 162 7.38 -6.94 -55.10
N GLN A 163 6.51 -6.73 -56.09
CA GLN A 163 6.19 -5.40 -56.63
C GLN A 163 5.39 -4.58 -55.63
N ARG A 164 4.43 -5.19 -54.93
CA ARG A 164 3.70 -4.52 -53.83
C ARG A 164 4.70 -4.05 -52.76
N ALA A 165 5.60 -4.93 -52.32
CA ALA A 165 6.62 -4.55 -51.34
C ALA A 165 7.61 -3.50 -51.87
N ALA A 166 7.92 -3.51 -53.18
CA ALA A 166 8.72 -2.45 -53.81
C ALA A 166 7.99 -1.10 -53.80
N ILE A 167 6.69 -1.07 -54.07
CA ILE A 167 5.85 0.13 -53.95
C ILE A 167 5.86 0.60 -52.49
N PHE A 168 5.68 -0.29 -51.51
CA PHE A 168 5.77 0.09 -50.09
C PHE A 168 7.10 0.77 -49.75
N ARG A 169 8.23 0.20 -50.20
CA ARG A 169 9.57 0.80 -50.01
C ARG A 169 9.66 2.22 -50.58
N THR A 170 8.98 2.55 -51.69
CA THR A 170 8.99 3.94 -52.18
C THR A 170 8.39 4.94 -51.20
N TYR A 171 7.42 4.52 -50.38
CA TYR A 171 6.82 5.34 -49.32
C TYR A 171 7.71 5.46 -48.07
N ILE A 172 8.70 4.56 -47.91
CA ILE A 172 9.65 4.58 -46.79
C ILE A 172 10.95 5.31 -47.17
N ASP A 173 11.47 5.05 -48.38
CA ASP A 173 12.79 5.49 -48.84
C ASP A 173 12.75 6.83 -49.60
N GLY A 174 11.60 7.21 -50.16
CA GLY A 174 11.49 8.28 -51.17
C GLY A 174 10.98 9.65 -50.71
N ASP A 175 10.45 9.80 -49.49
CA ASP A 175 9.77 11.02 -49.03
C ASP A 175 10.47 11.65 -47.80
N PRO A 176 10.77 12.97 -47.78
CA PRO A 176 11.21 13.68 -46.58
C PRO A 176 10.32 13.48 -45.34
N ASN A 177 9.04 13.13 -45.52
CA ASN A 177 8.04 12.83 -44.49
C ASN A 177 7.88 11.34 -44.15
N ALA A 178 8.47 10.41 -44.92
CA ALA A 178 8.56 8.99 -44.58
C ALA A 178 9.29 8.73 -43.24
N LYS A 179 10.02 9.74 -42.74
CA LYS A 179 10.70 9.79 -41.44
C LYS A 179 9.80 9.57 -40.22
N ARG A 180 8.49 9.55 -40.40
CA ARG A 180 7.55 9.33 -39.29
C ARG A 180 7.34 7.86 -39.00
N PHE A 181 7.68 6.91 -39.89
CA PHE A 181 7.67 5.51 -39.47
C PHE A 181 8.71 5.26 -38.38
N TRP A 182 8.36 4.44 -37.39
CA TRP A 182 9.32 3.93 -36.44
C TRP A 182 10.22 2.91 -37.12
N GLY A 183 11.46 3.31 -37.41
CA GLY A 183 12.43 2.57 -38.22
C GLY A 183 12.49 1.06 -37.99
N PRO A 184 12.52 0.56 -36.73
CA PRO A 184 12.51 -0.88 -36.47
C PRO A 184 11.33 -1.63 -37.10
N SER A 185 10.12 -1.06 -37.08
CA SER A 185 8.93 -1.68 -37.68
C SER A 185 8.92 -1.68 -39.21
N VAL A 186 9.77 -0.88 -39.85
CA VAL A 186 9.87 -0.76 -41.32
C VAL A 186 11.25 -1.12 -41.86
N SER A 187 12.06 -1.87 -41.10
CA SER A 187 13.47 -2.13 -41.43
C SER A 187 13.68 -3.00 -42.67
N GLY A 188 12.71 -3.86 -43.01
CA GLY A 188 12.82 -4.86 -44.07
C GLY A 188 13.79 -6.01 -43.77
N THR A 189 14.37 -6.02 -42.56
CA THR A 189 15.32 -7.06 -42.11
C THR A 189 14.71 -8.06 -41.12
N GLY A 190 13.51 -7.78 -40.63
CA GLY A 190 12.82 -8.59 -39.63
C GLY A 190 11.80 -7.77 -38.83
N GLN A 191 10.94 -8.48 -38.11
CA GLN A 191 9.93 -7.86 -37.25
C GLN A 191 10.55 -7.30 -35.96
N ALA A 192 10.03 -6.16 -35.51
CA ALA A 192 10.50 -5.48 -34.30
C ALA A 192 9.85 -6.03 -33.03
N ALA A 193 10.53 -5.85 -31.90
CA ALA A 193 9.91 -6.03 -30.58
C ALA A 193 8.90 -4.90 -30.30
N VAL A 194 7.99 -5.13 -29.34
CA VAL A 194 7.04 -4.12 -28.88
C VAL A 194 7.79 -2.93 -28.25
N PRO A 195 7.65 -1.70 -28.78
CA PRO A 195 8.36 -0.54 -28.26
C PRO A 195 7.71 0.07 -27.03
N LYS A 196 8.46 0.92 -26.35
CA LYS A 196 7.93 1.89 -25.37
C LYS A 196 7.37 3.12 -26.07
N LEU A 197 6.43 3.79 -25.41
CA LEU A 197 5.77 4.98 -25.93
C LEU A 197 6.79 6.10 -26.26
N SER A 198 7.82 6.30 -25.45
CA SER A 198 8.90 7.29 -25.66
C SER A 198 9.68 7.07 -26.97
N GLU A 199 9.79 5.83 -27.43
CA GLU A 199 10.50 5.48 -28.66
C GLU A 199 9.71 5.83 -29.92
N VAL A 200 8.38 5.93 -29.78
CA VAL A 200 7.43 6.04 -30.88
C VAL A 200 6.59 7.32 -30.90
N ARG A 201 6.73 8.21 -29.89
CA ARG A 201 6.06 9.51 -29.95
C ARG A 201 6.42 10.27 -31.23
N GLY A 202 5.41 10.86 -31.85
CA GLY A 202 5.48 11.53 -33.12
C GLY A 202 5.74 10.58 -34.30
N LYS A 203 5.53 9.27 -34.14
CA LYS A 203 5.80 8.26 -35.18
C LYS A 203 4.57 7.38 -35.49
N ILE A 204 4.68 6.69 -36.62
CA ILE A 204 3.78 5.64 -37.08
C ILE A 204 4.47 4.31 -36.80
N VAL A 205 3.82 3.44 -36.05
CA VAL A 205 4.30 2.08 -35.78
C VAL A 205 3.56 1.14 -36.71
N LEU A 206 4.29 0.52 -37.64
CA LEU A 206 3.71 -0.56 -38.44
C LEU A 206 3.62 -1.78 -37.53
N GLU A 207 2.40 -2.21 -37.19
CA GLU A 207 2.22 -3.36 -36.30
C GLU A 207 2.05 -4.66 -37.08
N ARG A 208 1.22 -4.59 -38.12
CA ARG A 208 0.88 -5.75 -38.94
C ARG A 208 1.06 -5.41 -40.41
N PHE A 209 1.77 -6.27 -41.14
CA PHE A 209 2.02 -6.12 -42.57
C PHE A 209 1.70 -7.46 -43.26
N ARG A 210 0.57 -7.53 -43.95
CA ARG A 210 0.03 -8.80 -44.48
C ARG A 210 -0.25 -8.74 -45.97
N ASN A 211 -0.16 -9.91 -46.61
CA ASN A 211 -0.43 -10.13 -48.04
C ASN A 211 0.59 -9.43 -48.97
N PHE A 212 1.85 -9.35 -48.53
CA PHE A 212 2.99 -8.85 -49.31
C PHE A 212 4.05 -9.94 -49.55
N GLY A 213 3.62 -11.21 -49.63
CA GLY A 213 4.50 -12.36 -49.86
C GLY A 213 5.53 -12.54 -48.75
N GLU A 214 6.78 -12.89 -49.12
CA GLU A 214 7.90 -13.09 -48.18
C GLU A 214 8.22 -11.87 -47.32
N ASP A 215 7.88 -10.66 -47.81
CA ASP A 215 8.14 -9.42 -47.09
C ASP A 215 7.14 -9.21 -45.93
N SER A 216 6.04 -9.97 -45.86
CA SER A 216 5.09 -9.94 -44.73
C SER A 216 5.75 -10.24 -43.37
N GLY A 217 6.80 -11.08 -43.36
CA GLY A 217 7.57 -11.42 -42.16
C GLY A 217 8.79 -10.52 -41.91
N LYS A 218 9.02 -9.49 -42.74
CA LYS A 218 10.20 -8.61 -42.65
C LYS A 218 9.88 -7.21 -42.11
N TYR A 219 8.59 -6.93 -41.92
CA TYR A 219 8.06 -5.66 -41.44
C TYR A 219 7.03 -5.91 -40.34
N GLY A 220 6.76 -4.90 -39.53
CA GLY A 220 5.80 -4.99 -38.44
C GLY A 220 6.42 -5.32 -37.08
N ILE A 221 5.55 -5.52 -36.10
CA ILE A 221 5.89 -6.07 -34.79
C ILE A 221 5.92 -7.59 -34.89
N ASN A 222 6.72 -8.23 -34.04
CA ASN A 222 6.82 -9.69 -33.98
C ASN A 222 5.44 -10.32 -33.85
N GLY A 223 5.08 -11.21 -34.78
CA GLY A 223 3.77 -11.86 -34.79
C GLY A 223 3.46 -12.63 -33.50
N GLY A 224 4.46 -13.19 -32.82
CA GLY A 224 4.29 -13.86 -31.52
C GLY A 224 3.91 -12.91 -30.37
N SER A 225 4.13 -11.61 -30.55
CA SER A 225 3.70 -10.56 -29.63
C SER A 225 2.27 -10.10 -29.88
N LEU A 226 1.60 -10.52 -30.96
CA LEU A 226 0.24 -10.09 -31.28
C LEU A 226 -0.78 -11.17 -30.90
N SER A 227 -1.70 -10.85 -30.00
CA SER A 227 -2.89 -11.66 -29.69
C SER A 227 -4.10 -11.03 -30.37
N ILE A 228 -4.72 -11.75 -31.31
CA ILE A 228 -5.72 -11.15 -32.22
C ILE A 228 -7.03 -11.93 -32.16
N GLN A 229 -8.12 -11.23 -31.85
CA GLN A 229 -9.49 -11.67 -32.12
C GLN A 229 -10.00 -10.93 -33.37
N ASP A 230 -10.24 -11.69 -34.43
CA ASP A 230 -10.68 -11.19 -35.75
C ASP A 230 -11.74 -12.12 -36.36
N ASP A 231 -12.65 -12.63 -35.54
CA ASP A 231 -13.77 -13.45 -36.03
C ASP A 231 -14.87 -12.55 -36.59
N TRP A 232 -14.66 -12.11 -37.82
CA TRP A 232 -15.47 -11.10 -38.52
C TRP A 232 -16.82 -11.66 -39.02
N LYS A 233 -17.03 -12.98 -39.04
CA LYS A 233 -18.26 -13.58 -39.61
C LYS A 233 -19.42 -13.50 -38.62
N VAL A 234 -20.40 -12.66 -38.95
CA VAL A 234 -21.65 -12.52 -38.18
C VAL A 234 -22.82 -12.90 -39.08
N ALA A 235 -23.38 -14.10 -38.90
CA ALA A 235 -24.33 -14.69 -39.84
C ALA A 235 -25.63 -13.87 -39.99
N THR A 236 -26.17 -13.31 -38.90
CA THR A 236 -27.37 -12.47 -38.90
C THR A 236 -27.30 -11.40 -37.81
N ILE A 237 -28.22 -10.42 -37.86
CA ILE A 237 -28.42 -9.44 -36.76
C ILE A 237 -29.28 -9.98 -35.60
N LEU A 238 -29.61 -11.29 -35.62
CA LEU A 238 -30.39 -11.89 -34.54
C LEU A 238 -29.56 -11.96 -33.25
N PRO A 239 -30.21 -11.89 -32.07
CA PRO A 239 -29.50 -11.82 -30.79
C PRO A 239 -28.45 -12.92 -30.59
N GLY A 240 -28.71 -14.15 -31.03
CA GLY A 240 -27.77 -15.27 -30.86
C GLY A 240 -26.41 -15.07 -31.54
N ASP A 241 -26.40 -14.57 -32.78
CA ASP A 241 -25.18 -14.33 -33.55
C ASP A 241 -24.43 -13.08 -33.05
N ILE A 242 -25.17 -12.02 -32.73
CA ILE A 242 -24.62 -10.80 -32.12
C ILE A 242 -23.98 -11.14 -30.78
N ASP A 243 -24.68 -11.88 -29.91
CA ASP A 243 -24.16 -12.27 -28.60
C ASP A 243 -22.96 -13.21 -28.74
N ALA A 244 -22.89 -14.03 -29.79
CA ALA A 244 -21.71 -14.85 -30.08
C ALA A 244 -20.49 -13.99 -30.43
N LYS A 245 -20.66 -12.92 -31.23
CA LYS A 245 -19.58 -11.96 -31.50
C LYS A 245 -19.19 -11.21 -30.24
N VAL A 246 -20.16 -10.71 -29.48
CA VAL A 246 -19.92 -10.01 -28.21
C VAL A 246 -19.14 -10.89 -27.24
N ARG A 247 -19.49 -12.18 -27.09
CA ARG A 247 -18.73 -13.12 -26.24
C ARG A 247 -17.26 -13.22 -26.65
N LYS A 248 -16.97 -13.37 -27.94
CA LYS A 248 -15.58 -13.41 -28.43
C LYS A 248 -14.82 -12.12 -28.12
N VAL A 249 -15.47 -10.98 -28.27
CA VAL A 249 -14.90 -9.67 -27.89
C VAL A 249 -14.63 -9.62 -26.39
N THR A 250 -15.61 -9.98 -25.56
CA THR A 250 -15.49 -9.89 -24.10
C THR A 250 -14.50 -10.90 -23.53
N ASP A 251 -14.39 -12.10 -24.11
CA ASP A 251 -13.42 -13.11 -23.69
C ASP A 251 -12.00 -12.62 -23.98
N HIS A 252 -11.76 -12.05 -25.16
CA HIS A 252 -10.47 -11.48 -25.52
C HIS A 252 -10.13 -10.21 -24.73
N LEU A 253 -11.14 -9.41 -24.40
CA LEU A 253 -11.01 -8.25 -23.50
C LEU A 253 -10.61 -8.69 -22.09
N THR A 254 -11.25 -9.75 -21.58
CA THR A 254 -10.92 -10.35 -20.29
C THR A 254 -9.51 -10.94 -20.29
N ALA A 255 -9.08 -11.54 -21.41
CA ALA A 255 -7.70 -12.02 -21.55
C ALA A 255 -6.70 -10.86 -21.51
N ALA A 256 -6.96 -9.75 -22.21
CA ALA A 256 -6.11 -8.56 -22.18
C ALA A 256 -6.02 -7.94 -20.79
N ASP A 257 -7.17 -7.86 -20.09
CA ASP A 257 -7.26 -7.28 -18.74
C ASP A 257 -6.54 -8.12 -17.68
N ASN A 258 -6.43 -9.43 -17.88
CA ASN A 258 -5.77 -10.35 -16.95
C ASN A 258 -4.32 -10.70 -17.35
N ASP A 259 -3.83 -10.23 -18.50
CA ASP A 259 -2.47 -10.51 -18.94
C ASP A 259 -1.52 -9.38 -18.55
N ASN A 260 -0.47 -9.73 -17.79
CA ASN A 260 0.58 -8.81 -17.34
C ASN A 260 1.80 -8.77 -18.28
N ASP A 261 1.79 -9.50 -19.40
CA ASP A 261 2.88 -9.50 -20.39
C ASP A 261 2.87 -8.20 -21.22
N ALA A 262 3.82 -7.31 -20.89
CA ALA A 262 4.04 -6.04 -21.56
C ALA A 262 4.48 -6.17 -23.02
N SER A 263 5.05 -7.33 -23.38
CA SER A 263 5.53 -7.62 -24.73
C SER A 263 4.44 -8.16 -25.64
N ARG A 264 3.20 -8.27 -25.13
CA ARG A 264 2.03 -8.70 -25.88
C ARG A 264 1.08 -7.53 -26.15
N ILE A 265 0.70 -7.35 -27.41
CA ILE A 265 -0.31 -6.42 -27.89
C ILE A 265 -1.58 -7.24 -28.18
N TYR A 266 -2.70 -6.82 -27.58
CA TYR A 266 -4.00 -7.40 -27.84
C TYR A 266 -4.72 -6.56 -28.89
N VAL A 267 -5.21 -7.18 -29.95
CA VAL A 267 -6.02 -6.53 -31.00
C VAL A 267 -7.37 -7.23 -31.09
N ASN A 268 -8.44 -6.50 -30.79
CA ASN A 268 -9.77 -7.07 -30.60
C ASN A 268 -10.79 -6.38 -31.51
N HIS A 269 -11.31 -7.11 -32.50
CA HIS A 269 -12.25 -6.56 -33.47
C HIS A 269 -13.69 -6.68 -32.97
N THR A 270 -14.39 -5.55 -32.85
CA THR A 270 -15.85 -5.52 -32.67
C THR A 270 -16.58 -5.59 -34.02
N SER A 271 -15.87 -5.32 -35.12
CA SER A 271 -16.39 -5.38 -36.49
C SER A 271 -16.85 -6.79 -36.89
N GLY A 272 -17.78 -6.82 -37.84
CA GLY A 272 -18.23 -8.07 -38.43
C GLY A 272 -19.31 -7.86 -39.49
N SER A 273 -19.46 -8.84 -40.38
CA SER A 273 -20.39 -8.74 -41.50
C SER A 273 -20.85 -10.09 -42.06
N SER A 274 -21.94 -10.05 -42.82
CA SER A 274 -22.39 -11.08 -43.76
C SER A 274 -23.43 -10.51 -44.74
N ALA A 275 -23.95 -11.36 -45.63
CA ALA A 275 -25.06 -11.01 -46.52
C ALA A 275 -26.35 -10.60 -45.79
N PHE A 276 -26.53 -11.00 -44.51
CA PHE A 276 -27.72 -10.70 -43.70
C PHE A 276 -27.41 -9.87 -42.45
N ALA A 277 -26.17 -9.40 -42.31
CA ALA A 277 -25.73 -8.54 -41.22
C ALA A 277 -24.66 -7.58 -41.75
N TYR A 278 -25.09 -6.41 -42.23
CA TYR A 278 -24.16 -5.42 -42.75
C TYR A 278 -23.37 -4.74 -41.61
N PRO A 279 -22.12 -4.30 -41.86
CA PRO A 279 -21.24 -3.72 -40.84
C PRO A 279 -21.93 -2.69 -39.95
N LYS A 280 -22.68 -1.78 -40.57
CA LYS A 280 -23.45 -0.74 -39.87
C LYS A 280 -24.41 -1.31 -38.81
N ALA A 281 -25.16 -2.35 -39.15
CA ALA A 281 -26.15 -2.95 -38.25
C ALA A 281 -25.51 -3.84 -37.17
N VAL A 282 -24.35 -4.45 -37.47
CA VAL A 282 -23.55 -5.21 -36.50
C VAL A 282 -22.93 -4.25 -35.48
N ALA A 283 -22.28 -3.18 -35.95
CA ALA A 283 -21.62 -2.18 -35.12
C ALA A 283 -22.57 -1.53 -34.10
N ASP A 284 -23.76 -1.13 -34.52
CA ASP A 284 -24.80 -0.56 -33.66
C ASP A 284 -25.09 -1.45 -32.44
N ARG A 285 -25.20 -2.76 -32.64
CA ARG A 285 -25.56 -3.73 -31.60
C ARG A 285 -24.35 -4.23 -30.79
N VAL A 286 -23.23 -4.52 -31.47
CA VAL A 286 -22.04 -5.06 -30.83
C VAL A 286 -21.36 -3.99 -29.99
N ASN A 287 -21.15 -2.78 -30.52
CA ASN A 287 -20.51 -1.70 -29.76
C ASN A 287 -21.34 -1.34 -28.51
N GLU A 288 -22.67 -1.26 -28.64
CA GLU A 288 -23.57 -0.99 -27.51
C GLU A 288 -23.43 -2.07 -26.41
N LYS A 289 -23.44 -3.35 -26.78
CA LYS A 289 -23.30 -4.47 -25.84
C LYS A 289 -21.90 -4.59 -25.24
N VAL A 290 -20.86 -4.19 -25.95
CA VAL A 290 -19.47 -4.24 -25.49
C VAL A 290 -19.13 -3.07 -24.56
N LEU A 291 -19.81 -1.93 -24.67
CA LEU A 291 -19.53 -0.73 -23.85
C LEU A 291 -19.59 -1.01 -22.33
N GLY A 292 -20.56 -1.82 -21.88
CA GLY A 292 -20.69 -2.21 -20.48
C GLY A 292 -19.47 -2.99 -19.96
N PRO A 293 -19.14 -4.16 -20.54
CA PRO A 293 -17.93 -4.91 -20.24
C PRO A 293 -16.64 -4.10 -20.36
N LEU A 294 -16.54 -3.23 -21.36
CA LEU A 294 -15.40 -2.34 -21.57
C LEU A 294 -15.15 -1.41 -20.38
N GLY A 295 -16.22 -0.87 -19.78
CA GLY A 295 -16.13 -0.04 -18.58
C GLY A 295 -15.75 -0.79 -17.30
N GLN A 296 -15.66 -2.12 -17.32
CA GLN A 296 -15.27 -2.95 -16.16
C GLN A 296 -13.79 -3.33 -16.17
N VAL A 297 -13.08 -3.05 -17.27
CA VAL A 297 -11.65 -3.35 -17.42
C VAL A 297 -10.82 -2.58 -16.39
N LYS A 298 -9.89 -3.26 -15.74
CA LYS A 298 -9.09 -2.70 -14.62
C LYS A 298 -7.70 -2.27 -15.04
N ASN A 299 -7.09 -2.99 -15.97
CA ASN A 299 -5.69 -2.90 -16.35
C ASN A 299 -5.51 -2.35 -17.77
N ARG A 300 -5.91 -3.11 -18.80
CA ARG A 300 -5.82 -2.70 -20.21
C ARG A 300 -6.86 -3.38 -21.09
N THR A 301 -7.32 -2.67 -22.12
CA THR A 301 -8.25 -3.22 -23.13
C THR A 301 -7.51 -3.84 -24.33
N GLY A 302 -6.24 -3.47 -24.53
CA GLY A 302 -5.58 -3.59 -25.83
C GLY A 302 -6.16 -2.63 -26.87
N GLU A 303 -5.90 -2.88 -28.14
CA GLU A 303 -6.48 -2.17 -29.28
C GLU A 303 -7.89 -2.70 -29.57
N ILE A 304 -8.89 -1.82 -29.56
CA ILE A 304 -10.27 -2.17 -29.88
C ILE A 304 -10.59 -1.62 -31.27
N MET A 305 -10.64 -2.52 -32.26
CA MET A 305 -10.85 -2.18 -33.67
C MET A 305 -12.36 -2.15 -33.98
N MET A 306 -12.90 -0.96 -34.25
CA MET A 306 -14.34 -0.72 -34.35
C MET A 306 -14.78 -0.31 -35.77
N ASP A 307 -15.98 -0.75 -36.13
CA ASP A 307 -16.79 -0.09 -37.16
C ASP A 307 -17.66 0.99 -36.48
N TYR A 308 -17.80 2.16 -37.11
CA TYR A 308 -18.61 3.30 -36.64
C TYR A 308 -18.45 3.61 -35.13
N PRO A 309 -17.23 3.93 -34.66
CA PRO A 309 -16.98 4.18 -33.24
C PRO A 309 -17.85 5.32 -32.69
N GLY A 310 -18.47 5.10 -31.53
CA GLY A 310 -19.13 6.15 -30.75
C GLY A 310 -18.23 6.79 -29.70
N TYR A 311 -18.57 8.01 -29.27
CA TYR A 311 -17.73 8.77 -28.34
C TYR A 311 -17.53 8.07 -26.99
N ALA A 312 -18.53 7.33 -26.47
CA ALA A 312 -18.40 6.66 -25.19
C ALA A 312 -17.47 5.45 -25.27
N MET A 313 -17.43 4.73 -26.40
CA MET A 313 -16.44 3.67 -26.61
C MET A 313 -15.02 4.25 -26.58
N ILE A 314 -14.79 5.30 -27.37
CA ILE A 314 -13.49 5.98 -27.45
C ILE A 314 -13.03 6.46 -26.07
N ASN A 315 -13.89 7.21 -25.36
CA ASN A 315 -13.53 7.76 -24.06
C ASN A 315 -13.33 6.68 -23.00
N THR A 316 -14.09 5.59 -23.04
CA THR A 316 -13.93 4.46 -22.10
C THR A 316 -12.60 3.76 -22.30
N ILE A 317 -12.21 3.51 -23.56
CA ILE A 317 -10.91 2.90 -23.89
C ILE A 317 -9.76 3.82 -23.49
N ILE A 318 -9.84 5.12 -23.81
CA ILE A 318 -8.81 6.09 -23.41
C ILE A 318 -8.69 6.14 -21.88
N ALA A 319 -9.81 6.18 -21.16
CA ALA A 319 -9.83 6.19 -19.69
C ALA A 319 -9.26 4.91 -19.05
N ALA A 320 -9.23 3.79 -19.78
CA ALA A 320 -8.58 2.56 -19.34
C ALA A 320 -7.04 2.69 -19.34
N ASN A 321 -6.47 3.67 -20.05
CA ASN A 321 -5.07 4.08 -19.86
C ASN A 321 -4.93 4.85 -18.57
N ARG A 322 -4.98 4.14 -17.46
CA ARG A 322 -4.56 4.68 -16.17
C ARG A 322 -3.06 4.97 -16.26
N PRO A 323 -2.54 6.02 -15.60
CA PRO A 323 -1.14 6.34 -15.68
C PRO A 323 -0.33 5.12 -15.23
N TRP A 324 0.35 4.48 -16.18
CA TRP A 324 1.60 3.83 -15.90
C TRP A 324 2.47 5.00 -15.41
N ASP A 325 2.82 5.01 -14.12
CA ASP A 325 3.82 5.92 -13.55
C ASP A 325 3.47 7.45 -13.37
N GLY A 326 2.57 8.04 -14.16
CA GLY A 326 2.02 9.39 -13.93
C GLY A 326 3.04 10.55 -13.90
N LEU A 327 3.62 10.92 -15.05
CA LEU A 327 4.52 12.09 -15.11
C LEU A 327 3.87 13.49 -15.08
N THR A 328 2.53 13.61 -14.98
CA THR A 328 1.82 14.90 -15.09
C THR A 328 1.41 15.55 -13.78
N TRP A 329 1.55 14.85 -12.65
CA TRP A 329 1.19 15.41 -11.35
C TRP A 329 2.43 15.95 -10.64
N GLN A 330 2.23 17.09 -10.00
CA GLN A 330 3.15 17.67 -9.04
C GLN A 330 2.37 17.86 -7.75
N VAL A 331 3.05 17.67 -6.63
CA VAL A 331 2.54 17.90 -5.29
C VAL A 331 3.49 18.85 -4.58
N PRO A 332 3.04 19.52 -3.52
CA PRO A 332 3.96 20.20 -2.61
C PRO A 332 4.92 19.19 -1.93
N ARG A 333 5.73 19.67 -0.98
CA ARG A 333 6.65 18.84 -0.19
C ARG A 333 5.96 17.57 0.31
N LEU A 334 6.61 16.42 0.13
CA LEU A 334 6.11 15.13 0.59
C LEU A 334 6.79 14.72 1.91
N THR A 335 5.98 14.29 2.87
CA THR A 335 6.41 13.62 4.11
C THR A 335 5.76 12.24 4.14
N VAL A 336 6.51 11.23 3.72
CA VAL A 336 6.03 9.88 3.41
C VAL A 336 6.36 8.93 4.56
N MET A 337 5.36 8.24 5.10
CA MET A 337 5.56 7.16 6.07
C MET A 337 5.23 5.82 5.42
N PRO A 338 6.24 5.01 5.05
CA PRO A 338 6.03 3.61 4.74
C PRO A 338 5.64 2.85 6.00
N LEU A 339 4.46 2.22 6.00
CA LEU A 339 3.85 1.59 7.17
C LEU A 339 3.48 0.15 6.86
N GLY A 340 4.00 -0.81 7.64
CA GLY A 340 3.70 -2.22 7.41
C GLY A 340 4.58 -3.21 8.15
N ASP A 341 4.64 -4.43 7.63
CA ASP A 341 5.38 -5.53 8.24
C ASP A 341 6.79 -5.74 7.64
N SER A 342 7.30 -6.98 7.65
CA SER A 342 8.61 -7.37 7.09
C SER A 342 8.75 -7.05 5.60
N ILE A 343 7.66 -7.02 4.83
CA ILE A 343 7.68 -6.64 3.43
C ILE A 343 7.90 -5.13 3.30
N THR A 344 7.22 -4.34 4.15
CA THR A 344 7.52 -2.91 4.21
C THR A 344 8.94 -2.67 4.68
N LEU A 345 9.45 -3.44 5.67
CA LEU A 345 10.85 -3.41 6.12
C LEU A 345 11.84 -3.71 4.97
N GLY A 346 11.43 -4.46 3.95
CA GLY A 346 12.27 -4.78 2.80
C GLY A 346 12.96 -6.15 2.88
N VAL A 347 12.52 -7.05 3.75
CA VAL A 347 13.04 -8.44 3.81
C VAL A 347 12.93 -9.09 2.43
N GLY A 348 13.95 -9.85 2.02
CA GLY A 348 14.02 -10.46 0.69
C GLY A 348 14.65 -9.59 -0.40
N SER A 349 14.79 -8.27 -0.18
CA SER A 349 15.63 -7.42 -1.03
C SER A 349 17.11 -7.52 -0.65
N SER A 350 18.00 -7.30 -1.61
CA SER A 350 19.46 -7.40 -1.38
C SER A 350 20.01 -6.40 -0.36
N THR A 351 19.34 -5.27 -0.16
CA THR A 351 19.74 -4.20 0.75
C THR A 351 18.86 -4.10 1.99
N ARG A 352 17.83 -4.94 2.09
CA ARG A 352 16.79 -4.87 3.14
C ARG A 352 16.08 -3.50 3.22
N THR A 353 15.92 -2.83 2.08
CA THR A 353 15.24 -1.52 1.96
C THR A 353 13.94 -1.58 1.14
N GLY A 354 13.71 -2.70 0.44
CA GLY A 354 12.46 -2.99 -0.27
C GLY A 354 12.16 -2.00 -1.40
N TYR A 355 10.91 -1.52 -1.47
CA TYR A 355 10.44 -0.58 -2.49
C TYR A 355 10.83 0.89 -2.21
N ARG A 356 11.31 1.21 -1.00
CA ARG A 356 11.40 2.58 -0.51
C ARG A 356 12.41 3.45 -1.29
N PRO A 357 13.64 3.00 -1.59
CA PRO A 357 14.61 3.85 -2.31
C PRO A 357 14.14 4.22 -3.72
N ALA A 358 13.62 3.24 -4.47
CA ALA A 358 13.08 3.46 -5.81
C ALA A 358 11.84 4.37 -5.79
N LEU A 359 11.00 4.24 -4.75
CA LEU A 359 9.88 5.14 -4.53
C LEU A 359 10.36 6.58 -4.25
N ALA A 360 11.34 6.75 -3.36
CA ALA A 360 11.92 8.06 -3.02
C ALA A 360 12.52 8.76 -4.25
N GLU A 361 13.32 8.05 -5.04
CA GLU A 361 13.93 8.58 -6.27
C GLU A 361 12.88 9.09 -7.27
N ARG A 362 11.71 8.45 -7.32
CA ARG A 362 10.64 8.85 -8.24
C ARG A 362 9.80 10.00 -7.67
N LEU A 363 9.51 9.98 -6.37
CA LEU A 363 8.75 11.04 -5.70
C LEU A 363 9.51 12.37 -5.63
N VAL A 364 10.85 12.35 -5.60
CA VAL A 364 11.65 13.60 -5.58
C VAL A 364 11.40 14.45 -6.83
N LYS A 365 11.15 13.79 -7.96
CA LYS A 365 10.80 14.42 -9.26
C LYS A 365 9.37 14.99 -9.27
N ARG A 366 8.55 14.70 -8.25
CA ARG A 366 7.12 15.07 -8.12
C ARG A 366 6.82 16.16 -7.11
N SER A 367 7.80 16.53 -6.30
CA SER A 367 7.64 17.38 -5.12
C SER A 367 8.60 18.56 -5.11
N GLY A 368 9.05 18.99 -6.31
CA GLY A 368 10.03 20.08 -6.45
C GLY A 368 11.38 19.78 -5.79
N GLY A 369 11.74 18.51 -5.61
CA GLY A 369 13.01 18.08 -5.02
C GLY A 369 12.96 17.78 -3.52
N VAL A 370 11.81 17.89 -2.85
CA VAL A 370 11.73 17.75 -1.38
C VAL A 370 10.78 16.61 -0.98
N VAL A 371 11.37 15.43 -0.78
CA VAL A 371 10.70 14.25 -0.19
C VAL A 371 11.42 13.89 1.08
N GLN A 372 10.66 13.71 2.15
CA GLN A 372 11.16 13.20 3.43
C GLN A 372 10.45 11.91 3.75
N PHE A 373 11.21 10.83 3.90
CA PHE A 373 10.70 9.58 4.46
C PHE A 373 10.78 9.68 5.99
N VAL A 374 9.73 9.23 6.68
CA VAL A 374 9.60 9.36 8.14
C VAL A 374 9.13 8.06 8.78
N GLY A 375 9.45 7.92 10.07
CA GLY A 375 9.22 6.72 10.87
C GLY A 375 10.29 6.59 11.96
N SER A 376 10.06 5.70 12.91
CA SER A 376 10.89 5.39 14.06
C SER A 376 12.15 4.61 13.67
N LEU A 377 12.05 3.78 12.63
CA LEU A 377 13.16 3.01 12.08
C LEU A 377 13.83 3.75 10.92
N ALA A 378 15.12 3.47 10.72
CA ALA A 378 15.93 4.03 9.64
C ALA A 378 16.73 2.92 8.96
N ASP A 379 16.75 2.96 7.62
CA ASP A 379 17.64 2.12 6.82
C ASP A 379 19.11 2.56 6.98
N ALA A 380 20.04 1.63 6.70
CA ALA A 380 21.47 1.91 6.74
C ALA A 380 21.92 2.95 5.69
N ASP A 381 21.07 3.28 4.73
CA ASP A 381 21.30 4.34 3.74
C ASP A 381 21.14 5.76 4.31
N GLY A 382 20.56 5.90 5.51
CA GLY A 382 20.34 7.19 6.18
C GLY A 382 19.28 8.08 5.53
N VAL A 383 18.58 7.61 4.50
CA VAL A 383 17.63 8.40 3.69
C VAL A 383 16.18 7.93 3.88
N THR A 384 15.92 6.63 4.01
CA THR A 384 14.55 6.10 4.11
C THR A 384 14.18 5.66 5.52
N ARG A 385 13.62 6.59 6.31
CA ARG A 385 12.91 6.23 7.55
C ARG A 385 11.56 5.57 7.27
N HIS A 386 11.11 4.71 8.18
CA HIS A 386 9.90 3.91 7.97
C HIS A 386 9.32 3.31 9.27
N GLU A 387 8.12 2.73 9.15
CA GLU A 387 7.44 1.88 10.13
C GLU A 387 7.17 0.48 9.56
N GLY A 388 8.16 -0.11 8.88
CA GLY A 388 8.19 -1.53 8.51
C GLY A 388 8.71 -2.40 9.65
N HIS A 389 7.84 -3.21 10.26
CA HIS A 389 8.16 -4.00 11.45
C HIS A 389 8.09 -5.51 11.17
N SER A 390 9.24 -6.18 11.19
CA SER A 390 9.31 -7.59 10.83
C SER A 390 8.48 -8.46 11.77
N GLY A 391 7.58 -9.28 11.20
CA GLY A 391 6.77 -10.22 11.96
C GLY A 391 5.54 -9.62 12.65
N TRP A 392 5.26 -8.33 12.45
CA TRP A 392 4.12 -7.65 13.07
C TRP A 392 2.81 -7.91 12.33
N ARG A 393 1.72 -7.97 13.11
CA ARG A 393 0.32 -8.06 12.67
C ARG A 393 -0.35 -6.68 12.66
N ILE A 394 -1.58 -6.66 12.17
CA ILE A 394 -2.41 -5.44 12.13
C ILE A 394 -2.59 -4.82 13.53
N ASP A 395 -2.87 -5.62 14.57
CA ASP A 395 -3.11 -5.15 15.94
C ASP A 395 -1.87 -4.50 16.57
N GLU A 396 -0.69 -5.07 16.35
CA GLU A 396 0.59 -4.58 16.88
C GLU A 396 0.96 -3.23 16.26
N LEU A 397 0.74 -3.10 14.95
CA LEU A 397 0.95 -1.85 14.21
C LEU A 397 -0.09 -0.79 14.64
N GLN A 398 -1.35 -1.18 14.77
CA GLN A 398 -2.44 -0.31 15.22
C GLN A 398 -2.18 0.30 16.60
N ALA A 399 -1.60 -0.47 17.52
CA ALA A 399 -1.39 0.00 18.88
C ALA A 399 -0.35 1.14 19.00
N ASN A 400 0.45 1.37 17.96
CA ASN A 400 1.52 2.36 17.96
C ASN A 400 1.27 3.56 17.02
N ILE A 401 0.28 3.46 16.12
CA ILE A 401 0.13 4.36 14.98
C ILE A 401 -0.01 5.84 15.39
N GLU A 402 -0.80 6.15 16.42
CA GLU A 402 -1.02 7.55 16.83
C GLU A 402 0.25 8.21 17.36
N THR A 403 1.16 7.44 17.96
CA THR A 403 2.44 7.97 18.43
C THR A 403 3.35 8.32 17.27
N TRP A 404 3.45 7.43 16.28
CA TRP A 404 4.25 7.68 15.09
C TRP A 404 3.68 8.84 14.27
N LEU A 405 2.35 8.93 14.13
CA LEU A 405 1.70 10.06 13.46
C LEU A 405 2.05 11.38 14.17
N ALA A 406 1.91 11.45 15.50
CA ALA A 406 2.19 12.68 16.25
C ALA A 406 3.67 13.11 16.16
N ALA A 407 4.59 12.15 16.18
CA ALA A 407 6.03 12.41 16.09
C ALA A 407 6.47 12.81 14.67
N ALA A 408 5.98 12.10 13.65
CA ALA A 408 6.49 12.18 12.29
C ALA A 408 5.67 13.08 11.36
N LYS A 409 4.40 13.34 11.68
CA LYS A 409 3.46 14.17 10.92
C LYS A 409 3.43 13.90 9.42
N PRO A 410 3.24 12.64 8.97
CA PRO A 410 3.23 12.32 7.55
C PRO A 410 2.00 12.87 6.84
N ASN A 411 2.18 13.46 5.66
CA ASN A 411 1.08 13.86 4.77
C ASN A 411 0.68 12.75 3.78
N LEU A 412 1.49 11.70 3.68
CA LEU A 412 1.25 10.52 2.85
C LEU A 412 1.71 9.25 3.58
N ILE A 413 0.86 8.21 3.60
CA ILE A 413 1.17 6.88 4.14
C ILE A 413 1.03 5.85 3.02
N THR A 414 2.03 4.99 2.85
CA THR A 414 1.90 3.75 2.07
C THR A 414 1.71 2.59 3.04
N LEU A 415 0.56 1.90 2.98
CA LEU A 415 0.17 0.87 3.94
C LEU A 415 0.15 -0.52 3.31
N HIS A 416 0.97 -1.44 3.82
CA HIS A 416 0.96 -2.87 3.49
C HIS A 416 1.11 -3.70 4.77
N ILE A 417 0.01 -4.27 5.25
CA ILE A 417 -0.04 -5.02 6.52
C ILE A 417 -1.09 -6.14 6.45
N GLY A 418 -0.83 -7.23 7.18
CA GLY A 418 -1.73 -8.39 7.27
C GLY A 418 -1.07 -9.70 6.84
N THR A 419 0.14 -9.65 6.29
CA THR A 419 0.90 -10.85 5.86
C THR A 419 1.09 -11.82 7.01
N ASN A 420 1.46 -11.32 8.20
CA ASN A 420 1.67 -12.15 9.39
C ASN A 420 0.37 -12.73 9.96
N ASP A 421 -0.75 -12.01 9.86
CA ASP A 421 -2.07 -12.52 10.22
C ASP A 421 -2.44 -13.72 9.37
N MET A 422 -2.25 -13.61 8.05
CA MET A 422 -2.53 -14.70 7.10
C MET A 422 -1.56 -15.85 7.28
N ASN A 423 -0.25 -15.57 7.37
CA ASN A 423 0.77 -16.60 7.51
C ASN A 423 0.58 -17.44 8.79
N ARG A 424 0.30 -16.79 9.92
CA ARG A 424 0.19 -17.43 11.24
C ARG A 424 -1.23 -17.91 11.58
N ASN A 425 -2.18 -17.81 10.66
CA ASN A 425 -3.60 -18.10 10.91
C ASN A 425 -4.23 -17.29 12.05
N TYR A 426 -3.76 -16.08 12.29
CA TYR A 426 -4.19 -15.30 13.43
C TYR A 426 -5.43 -14.48 13.08
N GLN A 427 -6.57 -14.83 13.70
CA GLN A 427 -7.85 -14.11 13.59
C GLN A 427 -8.17 -13.67 12.14
N VAL A 428 -7.99 -14.57 11.17
CA VAL A 428 -8.08 -14.27 9.74
C VAL A 428 -9.46 -13.72 9.37
N ALA A 429 -10.51 -14.24 10.00
CA ALA A 429 -11.90 -13.81 9.77
C ALA A 429 -12.16 -12.34 10.15
N THR A 430 -11.46 -11.80 11.14
CA THR A 430 -11.61 -10.41 11.61
C THR A 430 -10.49 -9.48 11.13
N ALA A 431 -9.50 -10.02 10.41
CA ALA A 431 -8.38 -9.22 9.90
C ALA A 431 -8.82 -8.05 8.99
N PRO A 432 -9.82 -8.20 8.08
CA PRO A 432 -10.32 -7.08 7.31
C PRO A 432 -10.89 -5.95 8.19
N GLN A 433 -11.62 -6.28 9.26
CA GLN A 433 -12.17 -5.31 10.21
C GLN A 433 -11.06 -4.63 11.00
N ARG A 434 -10.00 -5.35 11.40
CA ARG A 434 -8.82 -4.76 12.04
C ARG A 434 -8.08 -3.79 11.12
N LEU A 435 -7.93 -4.11 9.83
CA LEU A 435 -7.38 -3.15 8.84
C LEU A 435 -8.26 -1.90 8.75
N ALA A 436 -9.58 -2.09 8.70
CA ALA A 436 -10.55 -0.99 8.68
C ALA A 436 -10.41 -0.08 9.91
N ALA A 437 -10.27 -0.67 11.10
CA ALA A 437 -10.10 0.04 12.37
C ALA A 437 -8.76 0.82 12.42
N LEU A 438 -7.67 0.22 11.94
CA LEU A 438 -6.38 0.91 11.78
C LEU A 438 -6.50 2.15 10.88
N ILE A 439 -7.17 2.03 9.74
CA ILE A 439 -7.42 3.15 8.82
C ILE A 439 -8.28 4.23 9.48
N ASP A 440 -9.33 3.83 10.21
CA ASP A 440 -10.20 4.75 10.95
C ASP A 440 -9.41 5.50 12.03
N GLN A 441 -8.48 4.85 12.72
CA GLN A 441 -7.61 5.47 13.73
C GLN A 441 -6.62 6.47 13.10
N ILE A 442 -6.02 6.13 11.95
CA ILE A 442 -5.17 7.07 11.19
C ILE A 442 -5.97 8.32 10.81
N HIS A 443 -7.17 8.15 10.25
CA HIS A 443 -8.02 9.27 9.85
C HIS A 443 -8.48 10.10 11.06
N ALA A 444 -8.81 9.46 12.18
CA ALA A 444 -9.21 10.16 13.39
C ALA A 444 -8.09 11.05 13.96
N ALA A 445 -6.83 10.58 13.89
CA ALA A 445 -5.65 11.31 14.34
C ALA A 445 -5.19 12.38 13.35
N SER A 446 -5.27 12.11 12.04
CA SER A 446 -4.87 13.03 10.97
C SER A 446 -5.84 12.95 9.77
N PRO A 447 -6.94 13.73 9.78
CA PRO A 447 -8.02 13.61 8.78
C PRO A 447 -7.59 13.89 7.34
N ASP A 448 -6.55 14.72 7.16
CA ASP A 448 -6.03 15.16 5.87
C ASP A 448 -4.86 14.30 5.35
N THR A 449 -4.32 13.37 6.15
CA THR A 449 -3.26 12.46 5.67
C THR A 449 -3.81 11.52 4.61
N VAL A 450 -3.12 11.42 3.48
CA VAL A 450 -3.47 10.49 2.41
C VAL A 450 -2.98 9.08 2.76
N VAL A 451 -3.86 8.08 2.70
CA VAL A 451 -3.51 6.67 2.91
C VAL A 451 -3.62 5.90 1.59
N VAL A 452 -2.49 5.41 1.09
CA VAL A 452 -2.42 4.51 -0.07
C VAL A 452 -2.29 3.07 0.43
N VAL A 453 -3.39 2.34 0.47
CA VAL A 453 -3.47 0.97 1.03
C VAL A 453 -3.30 -0.08 -0.07
N ALA A 454 -2.39 -1.02 0.16
CA ALA A 454 -2.07 -2.10 -0.75
C ALA A 454 -2.82 -3.39 -0.42
N THR A 455 -3.14 -4.18 -1.45
CA THR A 455 -3.40 -5.62 -1.25
C THR A 455 -2.10 -6.34 -0.88
N LEU A 456 -2.20 -7.48 -0.21
CA LEU A 456 -1.05 -8.33 0.11
C LEU A 456 -0.44 -8.93 -1.17
N VAL A 457 0.88 -9.17 -1.14
CA VAL A 457 1.64 -9.89 -2.18
C VAL A 457 1.32 -11.39 -2.11
N PRO A 458 1.57 -12.20 -3.16
CA PRO A 458 1.35 -13.64 -3.09
C PRO A 458 2.30 -14.34 -2.11
N ALA A 459 1.96 -15.57 -1.74
CA ALA A 459 2.77 -16.50 -0.96
C ALA A 459 2.90 -17.83 -1.71
N THR A 460 4.02 -18.56 -1.54
CA THR A 460 4.16 -19.89 -2.17
C THR A 460 3.37 -20.99 -1.46
N ASP A 461 3.06 -20.83 -0.17
CA ASP A 461 2.24 -21.77 0.59
C ASP A 461 0.76 -21.65 0.20
N PRO A 462 0.11 -22.71 -0.32
CA PRO A 462 -1.26 -22.64 -0.80
C PRO A 462 -2.30 -22.26 0.26
N ALA A 463 -2.09 -22.66 1.52
CA ALA A 463 -3.02 -22.34 2.60
C ALA A 463 -2.88 -20.87 3.04
N VAL A 464 -1.66 -20.33 3.04
CA VAL A 464 -1.42 -18.89 3.22
C VAL A 464 -2.01 -18.11 2.03
N GLN A 465 -1.78 -18.54 0.79
CA GLN A 465 -2.30 -17.89 -0.41
C GLN A 465 -3.83 -17.79 -0.40
N ALA A 466 -4.55 -18.88 -0.07
CA ALA A 466 -6.01 -18.86 0.00
C ALA A 466 -6.56 -17.84 1.04
N ARG A 467 -5.85 -17.67 2.16
CA ARG A 467 -6.18 -16.66 3.18
C ARG A 467 -5.89 -15.24 2.68
N ILE A 468 -4.75 -15.06 2.01
CA ILE A 468 -4.39 -13.80 1.33
C ILE A 468 -5.45 -13.42 0.29
N ASP A 469 -5.92 -14.36 -0.53
CA ASP A 469 -6.94 -14.10 -1.55
C ASP A 469 -8.24 -13.61 -0.92
N THR A 470 -8.68 -14.27 0.15
CA THR A 470 -9.89 -13.88 0.90
C THR A 470 -9.73 -12.49 1.53
N TYR A 471 -8.58 -12.22 2.14
CA TYR A 471 -8.28 -10.91 2.74
C TYR A 471 -8.24 -9.81 1.68
N ASN A 472 -7.56 -10.05 0.56
CA ASN A 472 -7.43 -9.11 -0.56
C ASN A 472 -8.77 -8.79 -1.22
N GLN A 473 -9.70 -9.75 -1.29
CA GLN A 473 -11.05 -9.53 -1.80
C GLN A 473 -11.87 -8.55 -0.95
N ALA A 474 -11.58 -8.42 0.36
CA ALA A 474 -12.30 -7.51 1.25
C ALA A 474 -11.83 -6.05 1.17
N ILE A 475 -10.57 -5.81 0.78
CA ILE A 475 -9.95 -4.47 0.78
C ILE A 475 -10.70 -3.44 -0.09
N PRO A 476 -11.16 -3.76 -1.33
CA PRO A 476 -11.93 -2.79 -2.13
C PRO A 476 -13.17 -2.26 -1.42
N GLY A 477 -13.90 -3.12 -0.70
CA GLY A 477 -15.08 -2.71 0.08
C GLY A 477 -14.73 -1.79 1.24
N ILE A 478 -13.62 -2.07 1.95
CA ILE A 478 -13.12 -1.21 3.03
C ILE A 478 -12.77 0.18 2.50
N VAL A 479 -12.03 0.24 1.38
CA VAL A 479 -11.60 1.51 0.78
C VAL A 479 -12.80 2.31 0.27
N LEU A 480 -13.75 1.65 -0.39
CA LEU A 480 -14.96 2.31 -0.90
C LEU A 480 -15.80 2.93 0.23
N ASP A 481 -16.01 2.20 1.33
CA ASP A 481 -16.75 2.70 2.50
C ASP A 481 -16.07 3.95 3.10
N ARG A 482 -14.76 3.91 3.33
CA ARG A 482 -14.01 5.06 3.89
C ARG A 482 -13.96 6.25 2.91
N PHE A 483 -13.82 5.98 1.62
CA PHE A 483 -13.89 7.01 0.58
C PHE A 483 -15.27 7.72 0.58
N GLN A 484 -16.37 6.97 0.69
CA GLN A 484 -17.72 7.53 0.79
C GLN A 484 -17.93 8.35 2.07
N ARG A 485 -17.21 8.02 3.15
CA ARG A 485 -17.14 8.79 4.40
C ARG A 485 -16.23 10.02 4.31
N GLY A 486 -15.61 10.27 3.16
CA GLY A 486 -14.80 11.47 2.87
C GLY A 486 -13.30 11.33 3.12
N TYR A 487 -12.81 10.13 3.45
CA TYR A 487 -11.40 9.91 3.77
C TYR A 487 -10.52 10.10 2.53
N LYS A 488 -9.27 10.54 2.72
CA LYS A 488 -8.27 10.61 1.66
C LYS A 488 -7.57 9.26 1.48
N ILE A 489 -8.33 8.27 1.02
CA ILE A 489 -7.86 6.88 0.88
C ILE A 489 -7.84 6.42 -0.57
N GLN A 490 -6.77 5.73 -0.95
CA GLN A 490 -6.57 5.17 -2.27
C GLN A 490 -6.11 3.72 -2.18
N GLN A 491 -6.72 2.82 -2.95
CA GLN A 491 -6.25 1.44 -3.04
C GLN A 491 -5.16 1.30 -4.11
N VAL A 492 -4.20 0.41 -3.88
CA VAL A 492 -3.31 -0.15 -4.91
C VAL A 492 -3.32 -1.69 -4.87
N GLY A 493 -3.45 -2.31 -6.04
CA GLY A 493 -3.31 -3.77 -6.17
C GLY A 493 -1.86 -4.19 -6.35
N MET A 494 -1.48 -5.30 -5.70
CA MET A 494 -0.19 -5.98 -5.83
C MET A 494 -0.24 -7.21 -6.75
N GLY A 495 -1.33 -7.37 -7.52
CA GLY A 495 -1.56 -8.54 -8.39
C GLY A 495 -0.60 -8.71 -9.59
N SER A 496 0.30 -7.75 -9.82
CA SER A 496 1.38 -7.91 -10.81
C SER A 496 2.54 -8.77 -10.32
N LEU A 497 2.65 -8.99 -9.00
CA LEU A 497 3.63 -9.89 -8.40
C LEU A 497 3.15 -11.34 -8.53
N THR A 498 4.05 -12.24 -8.88
CA THR A 498 3.84 -13.70 -8.87
C THR A 498 4.76 -14.36 -7.84
N THR A 499 4.65 -15.68 -7.67
CA THR A 499 5.58 -16.43 -6.82
C THR A 499 7.03 -16.36 -7.28
N ASP A 500 7.29 -16.09 -8.57
CA ASP A 500 8.65 -15.90 -9.12
C ASP A 500 9.29 -14.58 -8.66
N ASP A 501 8.47 -13.63 -8.21
CA ASP A 501 8.93 -12.37 -7.65
C ASP A 501 9.23 -12.47 -6.14
N LEU A 502 9.20 -13.67 -5.56
CA LEU A 502 9.52 -13.89 -4.15
C LEU A 502 10.95 -14.40 -3.97
N ASN A 503 11.58 -13.99 -2.87
CA ASN A 503 12.86 -14.50 -2.40
C ASN A 503 12.69 -15.74 -1.51
N ASP A 504 11.55 -15.83 -0.82
CA ASP A 504 11.16 -16.96 0.01
C ASP A 504 9.63 -17.17 -0.06
N ASN A 505 9.03 -17.83 0.94
CA ASN A 505 7.60 -18.13 0.93
C ASN A 505 6.68 -16.88 0.95
N LEU A 506 7.16 -15.73 1.42
CA LEU A 506 6.33 -14.56 1.72
C LEU A 506 6.92 -13.24 1.22
N HIS A 507 8.26 -13.16 1.13
CA HIS A 507 8.95 -11.90 0.93
C HIS A 507 9.34 -11.70 -0.54
N PRO A 508 9.01 -10.53 -1.13
CA PRO A 508 9.46 -10.19 -2.47
C PRO A 508 10.99 -10.17 -2.61
N ASN A 509 11.48 -10.54 -3.80
CA ASN A 509 12.84 -10.24 -4.23
C ASN A 509 12.91 -8.83 -4.86
N ASN A 510 14.08 -8.44 -5.38
CA ASN A 510 14.28 -7.11 -5.98
C ASN A 510 13.31 -6.82 -7.14
N SER A 511 12.94 -7.82 -7.97
CA SER A 511 11.94 -7.66 -9.03
C SER A 511 10.56 -7.38 -8.46
N GLY A 512 10.16 -8.15 -7.45
CA GLY A 512 8.88 -7.94 -6.76
C GLY A 512 8.77 -6.55 -6.13
N TYR A 513 9.83 -6.07 -5.46
CA TYR A 513 9.84 -4.72 -4.90
C TYR A 513 9.78 -3.60 -5.95
N ALA A 514 10.36 -3.81 -7.15
CA ALA A 514 10.18 -2.87 -8.26
C ALA A 514 8.71 -2.79 -8.70
N LYS A 515 8.00 -3.93 -8.75
CA LYS A 515 6.56 -3.96 -9.04
C LYS A 515 5.73 -3.29 -7.93
N MET A 516 6.06 -3.49 -6.66
CA MET A 516 5.43 -2.77 -5.55
C MET A 516 5.65 -1.26 -5.65
N THR A 517 6.86 -0.82 -6.03
CA THR A 517 7.17 0.59 -6.27
C THR A 517 6.24 1.18 -7.33
N ASN A 518 6.04 0.47 -8.44
CA ASN A 518 5.12 0.89 -9.51
C ASN A 518 3.67 0.98 -9.02
N ALA A 519 3.23 0.01 -8.22
CA ALA A 519 1.89 0.01 -7.66
C ALA A 519 1.64 1.22 -6.74
N PHE A 520 2.57 1.50 -5.82
CA PHE A 520 2.47 2.66 -4.94
C PHE A 520 2.55 3.98 -5.70
N MET A 521 3.48 4.12 -6.66
CA MET A 521 3.57 5.33 -7.50
C MET A 521 2.26 5.65 -8.22
N ARG A 522 1.58 4.62 -8.75
CA ARG A 522 0.25 4.79 -9.36
C ARG A 522 -0.78 5.30 -8.36
N GLY A 523 -0.89 4.68 -7.19
CA GLY A 523 -1.84 5.11 -6.15
C GLY A 523 -1.58 6.54 -5.66
N ILE A 524 -0.31 6.90 -5.48
CA ILE A 524 0.07 8.26 -5.09
C ILE A 524 -0.31 9.25 -6.18
N GLY A 525 -0.08 8.91 -7.45
CA GLY A 525 -0.48 9.75 -8.58
C GLY A 525 -1.99 9.94 -8.69
N GLU A 526 -2.78 8.89 -8.45
CA GLU A 526 -4.24 8.99 -8.41
C GLU A 526 -4.72 9.90 -7.26
N ALA A 527 -4.08 9.84 -6.09
CA ALA A 527 -4.39 10.74 -4.97
C ALA A 527 -3.97 12.18 -5.25
N ALA A 528 -2.81 12.39 -5.90
CA ALA A 528 -2.33 13.69 -6.33
C ALA A 528 -3.27 14.33 -7.36
N GLY A 529 -3.73 13.56 -8.36
CA GLY A 529 -4.67 14.04 -9.38
C GLY A 529 -6.03 14.48 -8.81
N LYS A 530 -6.42 13.94 -7.65
CA LYS A 530 -7.62 14.37 -6.90
C LYS A 530 -7.38 15.61 -6.02
N GLY A 531 -6.17 16.16 -6.02
CA GLY A 531 -5.78 17.31 -5.20
C GLY A 531 -5.77 17.01 -3.69
N TRP A 532 -5.58 15.75 -3.29
CA TRP A 532 -5.67 15.36 -1.88
C TRP A 532 -4.40 15.60 -1.08
N ILE A 533 -3.24 15.53 -1.73
CA ILE A 533 -1.95 15.65 -1.05
C ILE A 533 -1.66 17.13 -0.77
N LYS A 534 -1.67 17.49 0.51
CA LYS A 534 -1.34 18.83 1.03
C LYS A 534 0.07 18.85 1.60
N GLU A 535 0.72 20.01 1.59
CA GLU A 535 2.08 20.18 2.12
C GLU A 535 2.17 19.84 3.61
N THR A 536 1.16 20.29 4.36
CA THR A 536 1.05 20.11 5.81
C THR A 536 -0.29 19.47 6.11
N VAL A 537 -0.28 18.61 7.13
CA VAL A 537 -1.49 18.03 7.72
C VAL A 537 -1.52 18.35 9.20
N GLU A 538 -2.72 18.53 9.74
CA GLU A 538 -2.89 18.58 11.18
C GLU A 538 -2.90 17.16 11.74
N VAL A 539 -1.98 16.89 12.64
CA VAL A 539 -1.98 15.64 13.41
C VAL A 539 -2.30 15.99 14.85
N LYS A 540 -3.36 15.38 15.38
CA LYS A 540 -3.69 15.48 16.80
C LYS A 540 -2.50 14.98 17.62
N PRO A 541 -2.21 15.60 18.78
CA PRO A 541 -1.31 14.98 19.74
C PRO A 541 -1.75 13.53 19.93
N ALA A 542 -0.80 12.60 19.95
CA ALA A 542 -1.11 11.24 20.34
C ALA A 542 -1.87 11.33 21.68
N PRO A 543 -2.95 10.56 21.88
CA PRO A 543 -3.49 10.42 23.23
C PRO A 543 -2.31 10.14 24.15
N PRO A 544 -2.24 10.73 25.35
CA PRO A 544 -1.20 10.39 26.30
C PRO A 544 -1.14 8.88 26.31
N ARG A 545 0.00 8.30 25.86
CA ARG A 545 0.17 6.85 25.94
C ARG A 545 -0.20 6.55 27.38
N GLN A 546 -1.20 5.71 27.59
CA GLN A 546 -1.35 5.02 28.85
C GLN A 546 -0.06 4.19 28.95
N GLY A 547 1.02 4.84 29.38
CA GLY A 547 2.20 4.15 29.85
C GLY A 547 1.63 3.16 30.84
N ALA A 548 1.96 1.87 30.66
CA ALA A 548 1.49 0.83 31.56
C ALA A 548 1.46 1.42 32.96
N ASP A 549 0.24 1.63 33.48
CA ASP A 549 0.03 2.28 34.76
C ASP A 549 0.92 1.52 35.72
N SER A 550 2.03 2.14 36.12
CA SER A 550 3.20 1.48 36.69
C SER A 550 2.97 1.09 38.13
N GLY A 551 1.84 0.43 38.39
CA GLY A 551 1.46 -0.12 39.68
C GLY A 551 1.94 -1.55 39.86
N ASP A 552 2.69 -2.09 38.90
CA ASP A 552 3.46 -3.31 39.09
C ASP A 552 4.72 -2.99 39.90
N TYR A 553 5.11 -3.92 40.77
CA TYR A 553 6.27 -3.80 41.63
C TYR A 553 6.92 -5.16 41.83
N ASP A 554 8.22 -5.25 41.55
CA ASP A 554 9.05 -6.46 41.62
C ASP A 554 8.35 -7.68 41.01
N VAL A 555 8.23 -7.68 39.68
CA VAL A 555 7.53 -8.73 38.93
C VAL A 555 8.39 -9.99 38.88
N ASP A 556 8.49 -10.72 39.99
CA ASP A 556 9.21 -11.99 40.12
C ASP A 556 8.21 -13.13 40.33
N ILE A 557 8.00 -13.99 39.33
CA ILE A 557 6.99 -15.06 39.39
C ILE A 557 7.51 -16.27 40.17
N ASN A 558 8.82 -16.49 40.23
CA ASN A 558 9.40 -17.70 40.81
C ASN A 558 9.98 -17.47 42.23
N GLY A 559 10.22 -16.21 42.61
CA GLY A 559 10.76 -15.77 43.89
C GLY A 559 12.29 -15.94 44.00
N ASP A 560 13.03 -15.87 42.90
CA ASP A 560 14.49 -16.00 42.87
C ASP A 560 15.26 -14.68 43.01
N GLY A 561 14.53 -13.56 43.12
CA GLY A 561 15.04 -12.21 43.25
C GLY A 561 15.32 -11.52 41.93
N ARG A 562 14.98 -12.14 40.78
CA ARG A 562 15.12 -11.54 39.45
C ARG A 562 13.75 -11.20 38.90
N ALA A 563 13.62 -9.98 38.37
CA ALA A 563 12.42 -9.59 37.66
C ALA A 563 12.26 -10.39 36.36
N ASP A 564 11.04 -10.91 36.18
CA ASP A 564 10.58 -11.73 35.07
C ASP A 564 9.85 -10.90 34.02
N TYR A 565 9.85 -11.40 32.78
CA TYR A 565 9.22 -10.72 31.65
C TYR A 565 7.84 -11.32 31.42
N LEU A 566 6.78 -10.52 31.58
CA LEU A 566 5.41 -10.96 31.33
C LEU A 566 4.78 -10.19 30.16
N VAL A 567 3.90 -10.86 29.44
CA VAL A 567 2.99 -10.24 28.46
C VAL A 567 1.56 -10.49 28.90
N VAL A 568 0.80 -9.41 29.08
CA VAL A 568 -0.62 -9.45 29.46
C VAL A 568 -1.50 -9.21 28.23
N ASP A 569 -2.29 -10.21 27.85
CA ASP A 569 -3.27 -10.11 26.77
C ASP A 569 -4.51 -9.31 27.19
N ASP A 570 -5.33 -8.90 26.22
CA ASP A 570 -6.47 -7.98 26.44
C ASP A 570 -7.47 -8.46 27.52
N ASN A 571 -7.66 -9.78 27.64
CA ASN A 571 -8.53 -10.40 28.65
C ASN A 571 -7.80 -10.66 29.99
N GLY A 572 -6.57 -10.15 30.14
CA GLY A 572 -5.74 -10.39 31.31
C GLY A 572 -5.06 -11.77 31.35
N ALA A 573 -5.04 -12.54 30.26
CA ALA A 573 -4.20 -13.75 30.19
C ALA A 573 -2.71 -13.36 30.21
N VAL A 574 -1.87 -14.22 30.77
CA VAL A 574 -0.46 -13.87 31.05
C VAL A 574 0.44 -14.94 30.50
N ARG A 575 1.36 -14.55 29.64
CA ARG A 575 2.51 -15.37 29.23
C ARG A 575 3.78 -14.86 29.90
N ALA A 576 4.59 -15.77 30.41
CA ALA A 576 5.77 -15.42 31.22
C ALA A 576 7.06 -16.02 30.67
N TRP A 577 8.15 -15.30 30.84
CA TRP A 577 9.51 -15.75 30.62
C TRP A 577 10.32 -15.49 31.89
N LEU A 578 10.89 -16.56 32.45
CA LEU A 578 11.71 -16.45 33.65
C LEU A 578 13.08 -15.88 33.32
N ASN A 579 13.53 -14.91 34.09
CA ASN A 579 14.88 -14.39 34.03
C ASN A 579 15.86 -15.36 34.69
N THR A 580 16.82 -15.83 33.93
CA THR A 580 17.87 -16.74 34.40
C THR A 580 19.25 -16.17 34.06
N ALA A 581 20.23 -16.37 34.94
CA ALA A 581 21.60 -15.95 34.64
C ALA A 581 22.38 -17.08 33.96
N ASN A 582 23.04 -16.77 32.84
CA ASN A 582 23.98 -17.69 32.21
C ASN A 582 25.05 -18.10 33.24
N PRO A 583 25.23 -19.39 33.56
CA PRO A 583 26.13 -19.82 34.65
C PRO A 583 27.60 -19.46 34.45
N THR A 584 28.01 -19.15 33.22
CA THR A 584 29.40 -18.86 32.85
C THR A 584 29.65 -17.37 32.66
N THR A 585 28.74 -16.66 32.00
CA THR A 585 28.92 -15.25 31.64
C THR A 585 28.18 -14.29 32.56
N GLY A 586 27.21 -14.77 33.33
CA GLY A 586 26.30 -13.94 34.12
C GLY A 586 25.31 -13.12 33.29
N ALA A 587 25.25 -13.35 31.96
CA ALA A 587 24.32 -12.65 31.08
C ALA A 587 22.87 -13.07 31.35
N VAL A 588 21.94 -12.14 31.18
CA VAL A 588 20.49 -12.39 31.28
C VAL A 588 20.03 -13.32 30.16
N GLU A 589 19.32 -14.38 30.52
CA GLU A 589 18.68 -15.35 29.63
C GLU A 589 17.21 -15.53 30.01
N TRP A 590 16.33 -15.67 29.02
CA TRP A 590 14.88 -15.76 29.23
C TRP A 590 14.35 -17.15 28.92
N THR A 591 13.68 -17.78 29.90
CA THR A 591 13.09 -19.12 29.74
C THR A 591 11.56 -19.04 29.67
N ASP A 592 10.99 -19.28 28.47
CA ASP A 592 9.54 -19.28 28.22
C ASP A 592 8.80 -20.33 29.07
N GLN A 593 7.82 -19.88 29.87
CA GLN A 593 6.94 -20.73 30.66
C GLN A 593 5.58 -20.97 29.99
N GLY A 594 5.32 -20.32 28.86
CA GLY A 594 4.00 -20.27 28.24
C GLY A 594 3.01 -19.49 29.11
N PHE A 595 1.72 -19.83 28.98
CA PHE A 595 0.66 -19.16 29.73
C PHE A 595 0.64 -19.60 31.19
N ILE A 596 0.83 -18.64 32.09
CA ILE A 596 0.74 -18.82 33.54
C ILE A 596 -0.64 -18.41 34.07
N ALA A 597 -1.39 -17.56 33.36
CA ALA A 597 -2.78 -17.23 33.68
C ALA A 597 -3.65 -17.19 32.42
N SER A 598 -4.89 -17.67 32.52
CA SER A 598 -5.83 -17.74 31.38
C SER A 598 -6.61 -16.45 31.10
N GLY A 599 -6.56 -15.48 32.01
CA GLY A 599 -7.38 -14.26 31.94
C GLY A 599 -8.85 -14.51 32.30
N SER A 600 -9.67 -13.49 32.10
CA SER A 600 -11.12 -13.49 32.37
C SER A 600 -11.86 -12.59 31.37
N ASN A 601 -13.17 -12.81 31.23
CA ASN A 601 -14.05 -11.88 30.51
C ASN A 601 -14.56 -10.74 31.40
N ASP A 602 -14.27 -10.78 32.71
CA ASP A 602 -14.76 -9.82 33.69
C ASP A 602 -13.83 -8.60 33.85
N TRP A 603 -12.60 -8.68 33.35
CA TRP A 603 -11.61 -7.60 33.42
C TRP A 603 -10.69 -7.59 32.21
N SER A 604 -9.98 -6.47 32.05
CA SER A 604 -9.07 -6.19 30.94
C SER A 604 -7.61 -6.13 31.40
N ALA A 605 -6.67 -6.16 30.44
CA ALA A 605 -5.24 -6.00 30.68
C ALA A 605 -4.88 -4.76 31.52
N GLN A 606 -5.63 -3.66 31.35
CA GLN A 606 -5.40 -2.38 32.04
C GLN A 606 -5.72 -2.45 33.54
N GLN A 607 -6.51 -3.43 33.97
CA GLN A 607 -6.85 -3.65 35.37
C GLN A 607 -5.85 -4.56 36.08
N VAL A 608 -5.03 -5.30 35.33
CA VAL A 608 -4.09 -6.28 35.88
C VAL A 608 -2.84 -5.57 36.41
N ARG A 609 -2.44 -5.91 37.63
CA ARG A 609 -1.17 -5.53 38.25
C ARG A 609 -0.47 -6.75 38.84
N PHE A 610 0.84 -6.66 39.01
CA PHE A 610 1.68 -7.66 39.66
C PHE A 610 2.43 -7.06 40.84
N ALA A 611 2.26 -7.64 42.02
CA ALA A 611 3.01 -7.28 43.22
C ALA A 611 2.88 -8.39 44.26
N ASP A 612 3.91 -8.60 45.08
CA ASP A 612 3.85 -9.57 46.19
C ASP A 612 3.05 -8.99 47.38
N VAL A 613 1.77 -9.35 47.50
CA VAL A 613 0.95 -8.93 48.65
C VAL A 613 0.97 -9.94 49.80
N GLY A 614 1.52 -11.14 49.57
CA GLY A 614 1.66 -12.21 50.55
C GLY A 614 2.94 -12.12 51.40
N GLY A 615 4.01 -11.55 50.85
CA GLY A 615 5.35 -11.47 51.41
C GLY A 615 6.14 -12.77 51.29
N ASP A 616 5.92 -13.54 50.21
CA ASP A 616 6.67 -14.78 49.93
C ASP A 616 7.67 -14.67 48.77
N ALA A 617 7.96 -13.42 48.37
CA ALA A 617 8.81 -12.98 47.27
C ALA A 617 8.26 -13.29 45.87
N ARG A 618 7.01 -13.76 45.74
CA ARG A 618 6.40 -14.02 44.44
C ARG A 618 5.33 -13.00 44.12
N ALA A 619 5.38 -12.46 42.92
CA ALA A 619 4.39 -11.52 42.45
C ALA A 619 3.02 -12.19 42.30
N ASP A 620 2.01 -11.55 42.90
CA ASP A 620 0.61 -11.96 42.84
C ASP A 620 -0.13 -11.28 41.68
N TYR A 621 -1.16 -11.94 41.15
CA TYR A 621 -2.01 -11.38 40.10
C TYR A 621 -3.14 -10.57 40.74
N LEU A 622 -3.13 -9.26 40.52
CA LEU A 622 -4.09 -8.32 41.12
C LEU A 622 -4.99 -7.72 40.04
N VAL A 623 -6.28 -7.59 40.33
CA VAL A 623 -7.26 -6.91 39.46
C VAL A 623 -7.76 -5.68 40.18
N VAL A 624 -7.43 -4.51 39.65
CA VAL A 624 -7.82 -3.21 40.19
C VAL A 624 -9.09 -2.71 39.50
N ASP A 625 -10.10 -2.35 40.28
CA ASP A 625 -11.31 -1.71 39.79
C ASP A 625 -10.99 -0.28 39.31
N PRO A 626 -11.29 0.07 38.05
CA PRO A 626 -10.94 1.38 37.50
C PRO A 626 -11.72 2.53 38.15
N ALA A 627 -12.92 2.28 38.67
CA ALA A 627 -13.80 3.32 39.19
C ALA A 627 -13.46 3.75 40.62
N ASN A 628 -12.94 2.85 41.45
CA ASN A 628 -12.72 3.14 42.88
C ASN A 628 -11.43 2.54 43.47
N GLY A 629 -10.65 1.81 42.66
CA GLY A 629 -9.40 1.19 43.12
C GLY A 629 -9.58 0.00 44.07
N ALA A 630 -10.75 -0.65 44.12
CA ALA A 630 -10.91 -1.94 44.80
C ALA A 630 -10.02 -3.00 44.15
N VAL A 631 -9.55 -3.98 44.92
CA VAL A 631 -8.54 -4.94 44.45
C VAL A 631 -9.00 -6.35 44.76
N ARG A 632 -9.08 -7.19 43.72
CA ARG A 632 -9.17 -8.65 43.85
C ARG A 632 -7.80 -9.26 43.65
N ALA A 633 -7.40 -10.21 44.49
CA ALA A 633 -6.08 -10.83 44.42
C ALA A 633 -6.15 -12.33 44.17
N PHE A 634 -5.24 -12.81 43.33
CA PHE A 634 -4.96 -14.21 43.10
C PHE A 634 -3.50 -14.45 43.49
N VAL A 635 -3.29 -15.12 44.62
CA VAL A 635 -1.97 -15.27 45.24
C VAL A 635 -1.19 -16.40 44.57
N ASN A 636 0.09 -16.17 44.28
CA ASN A 636 0.99 -17.11 43.64
C ASN A 636 1.55 -18.13 44.65
N MET A 637 0.92 -19.30 44.76
CA MET A 637 1.38 -20.36 45.66
C MET A 637 2.57 -21.15 45.10
N GLY A 638 2.87 -20.98 43.80
CA GLY A 638 3.86 -21.76 43.04
C GLY A 638 3.64 -23.28 43.05
N GLY A 639 4.69 -24.04 42.72
CA GLY A 639 4.71 -25.51 42.78
C GLY A 639 4.17 -26.25 41.56
N ASP A 640 3.42 -25.59 40.66
CA ASP A 640 2.92 -26.16 39.39
C ASP A 640 3.68 -25.67 38.15
N GLY A 641 4.69 -24.81 38.33
CA GLY A 641 5.44 -24.15 37.25
C GLY A 641 4.64 -23.08 36.48
N ARG A 642 3.44 -22.71 36.96
CA ARG A 642 2.52 -21.74 36.33
C ARG A 642 1.85 -20.79 37.33
N GLY A 643 2.33 -20.75 38.57
CA GLY A 643 1.91 -19.82 39.62
C GLY A 643 0.95 -20.39 40.67
N GLY A 644 0.27 -21.51 40.43
CA GLY A 644 -0.58 -22.14 41.45
C GLY A 644 -1.64 -21.19 42.05
N TRP A 645 -2.23 -20.32 41.21
CA TRP A 645 -3.03 -19.17 41.64
C TRP A 645 -4.17 -19.52 42.61
N GLN A 646 -4.15 -18.90 43.78
CA GLN A 646 -5.21 -19.00 44.79
C GLN A 646 -6.02 -17.71 44.84
N ASP A 647 -7.30 -17.76 44.44
CA ASP A 647 -8.22 -16.62 44.56
C ASP A 647 -8.49 -16.29 46.04
N ARG A 648 -8.13 -15.07 46.45
CA ARG A 648 -8.36 -14.52 47.79
C ARG A 648 -9.55 -13.56 47.84
N GLY A 649 -10.26 -13.38 46.73
CA GLY A 649 -11.35 -12.41 46.62
C GLY A 649 -10.85 -10.98 46.74
N PHE A 650 -11.73 -10.07 47.17
CA PHE A 650 -11.38 -8.67 47.34
C PHE A 650 -10.53 -8.45 48.59
N ILE A 651 -9.30 -7.99 48.40
CA ILE A 651 -8.35 -7.66 49.47
C ILE A 651 -8.38 -6.17 49.80
N ALA A 652 -8.93 -5.32 48.91
CA ALA A 652 -9.19 -3.91 49.16
C ALA A 652 -10.58 -3.53 48.62
N THR A 653 -11.34 -2.75 49.37
CA THR A 653 -12.70 -2.32 48.99
C THR A 653 -12.74 -1.08 48.10
N GLY A 654 -11.60 -0.43 47.86
CA GLY A 654 -11.51 0.84 47.14
C GLY A 654 -12.07 2.02 47.95
N SER A 655 -12.18 3.18 47.30
CA SER A 655 -12.63 4.45 47.87
C SER A 655 -13.29 5.31 46.81
N SER A 656 -14.24 6.15 47.19
CA SER A 656 -14.77 7.20 46.30
C SER A 656 -13.85 8.40 46.14
N GLY A 657 -12.74 8.43 46.89
CA GLY A 657 -11.76 9.53 46.87
C GLY A 657 -10.67 9.40 45.82
N TRP A 658 -10.58 8.28 45.10
CA TRP A 658 -9.60 8.03 44.04
C TRP A 658 -10.08 6.95 43.07
N THR A 659 -9.42 6.86 41.93
CA THR A 659 -9.70 5.91 40.85
C THR A 659 -8.58 4.88 40.71
N GLY A 660 -8.83 3.80 39.96
CA GLY A 660 -7.89 2.68 39.81
C GLY A 660 -6.57 3.04 39.13
N ASP A 661 -6.57 4.04 38.24
CA ASP A 661 -5.37 4.58 37.58
C ASP A 661 -4.42 5.30 38.56
N GLN A 662 -4.91 5.70 39.73
CA GLN A 662 -4.09 6.29 40.80
C GLN A 662 -3.44 5.25 41.72
N VAL A 663 -3.88 3.98 41.63
CA VAL A 663 -3.41 2.91 42.51
C VAL A 663 -2.06 2.39 42.04
N ARG A 664 -1.12 2.25 42.96
CA ARG A 664 0.20 1.64 42.78
C ARG A 664 0.44 0.65 43.92
N PHE A 665 1.27 -0.35 43.68
CA PHE A 665 1.78 -1.24 44.72
C PHE A 665 3.28 -1.04 44.86
N ALA A 666 3.78 -1.04 46.09
CA ALA A 666 5.22 -1.04 46.39
C ALA A 666 5.44 -1.27 47.89
N ASP A 667 6.55 -1.90 48.29
CA ASP A 667 6.90 -2.06 49.71
C ASP A 667 7.56 -0.79 50.25
N VAL A 668 6.78 0.16 50.76
CA VAL A 668 7.32 1.40 51.35
C VAL A 668 7.65 1.22 52.84
N GLY A 669 7.16 0.15 53.46
CA GLY A 669 7.43 -0.22 54.85
C GLY A 669 8.78 -0.94 55.06
N GLY A 670 9.23 -1.69 54.06
CA GLY A 670 10.37 -2.60 54.10
C GLY A 670 10.08 -3.90 54.85
N ASP A 671 8.85 -4.41 54.78
CA ASP A 671 8.44 -5.67 55.42
C ASP A 671 8.23 -6.84 54.43
N ALA A 672 8.73 -6.65 53.20
CA ALA A 672 8.64 -7.53 52.04
C ALA A 672 7.22 -7.70 51.48
N ARG A 673 6.26 -6.83 51.86
CA ARG A 673 4.89 -6.88 51.34
C ARG A 673 4.57 -5.61 50.60
N ALA A 674 3.96 -5.76 49.43
CA ALA A 674 3.52 -4.62 48.67
C ALA A 674 2.39 -3.87 49.41
N ASP A 675 2.59 -2.56 49.59
CA ASP A 675 1.64 -1.64 50.17
C ASP A 675 0.69 -1.07 49.10
N TYR A 676 -0.53 -0.68 49.50
CA TYR A 676 -1.47 -0.03 48.61
C TYR A 676 -1.22 1.48 48.62
N LEU A 677 -0.78 2.02 47.49
CA LEU A 677 -0.46 3.43 47.32
C LEU A 677 -1.48 4.13 46.42
N VAL A 678 -1.81 5.38 46.76
CA VAL A 678 -2.65 6.25 45.94
C VAL A 678 -1.84 7.48 45.56
N VAL A 679 -1.53 7.61 44.28
CA VAL A 679 -0.76 8.74 43.73
C VAL A 679 -1.72 9.78 43.17
N GLY A 680 -1.69 10.97 43.76
CA GLY A 680 -2.47 12.12 43.33
C GLY A 680 -1.93 12.76 42.04
N PRO A 681 -2.70 13.69 41.43
CA PRO A 681 -2.34 14.31 40.15
C PRO A 681 -0.97 15.03 40.12
N THR A 682 -0.49 15.50 41.27
CA THR A 682 0.82 16.18 41.45
C THR A 682 1.88 15.26 42.05
N GLY A 683 1.64 13.94 42.05
CA GLY A 683 2.52 12.96 42.65
C GLY A 683 2.45 12.88 44.18
N ALA A 684 1.49 13.54 44.83
CA ALA A 684 1.29 13.39 46.27
C ALA A 684 0.81 11.95 46.56
N THR A 685 1.51 11.21 47.42
CA THR A 685 1.22 9.78 47.62
C THR A 685 0.70 9.51 49.02
N ARG A 686 -0.48 8.89 49.09
CA ARG A 686 -1.01 8.27 50.32
C ARG A 686 -0.65 6.80 50.34
N ALA A 687 -0.24 6.29 51.50
CA ALA A 687 0.06 4.86 51.66
C ALA A 687 -0.88 4.21 52.67
N LEU A 688 -1.33 3.01 52.33
CA LEU A 688 -2.01 2.09 53.22
C LEU A 688 -1.11 0.86 53.35
N LEU A 689 -0.50 0.66 54.52
CA LEU A 689 0.47 -0.40 54.72
C LEU A 689 -0.20 -1.77 54.83
N ASN A 690 0.43 -2.79 54.24
CA ASN A 690 -0.02 -4.18 54.27
C ASN A 690 0.36 -4.86 55.60
N THR A 691 -0.46 -4.66 56.62
CA THR A 691 -0.29 -5.28 57.94
C THR A 691 -0.92 -6.68 58.02
N THR A 692 -0.73 -7.51 56.98
CA THR A 692 -1.32 -8.86 56.88
C THR A 692 -1.17 -9.64 58.18
N ASP A 693 -2.28 -10.21 58.63
CA ASP A 693 -2.35 -11.01 59.85
C ASP A 693 -1.60 -12.33 59.64
N ALA A 694 -0.43 -12.45 60.27
CA ALA A 694 0.46 -13.60 60.08
C ALA A 694 -0.15 -14.96 60.50
N THR A 695 -1.25 -14.96 61.27
CA THR A 695 -1.92 -16.20 61.71
C THR A 695 -2.99 -16.64 60.72
N THR A 696 -3.72 -15.68 60.13
CA THR A 696 -4.87 -15.97 59.25
C THR A 696 -4.56 -15.79 57.77
N GLY A 697 -3.45 -15.11 57.43
CA GLY A 697 -3.10 -14.74 56.06
C GLY A 697 -4.10 -13.76 55.42
N VAL A 698 -4.91 -13.07 56.23
CA VAL A 698 -5.86 -12.06 55.77
C VAL A 698 -5.15 -10.72 55.64
N ILE A 699 -5.18 -10.16 54.43
CA ILE A 699 -4.59 -8.85 54.12
C ILE A 699 -5.38 -7.75 54.84
N LYS A 700 -4.65 -6.88 55.54
CA LYS A 700 -5.19 -5.73 56.30
C LYS A 700 -4.42 -4.48 55.94
N TRP A 701 -5.14 -3.41 55.63
CA TRP A 701 -4.57 -2.13 55.21
C TRP A 701 -4.60 -1.12 56.36
N THR A 702 -3.44 -0.60 56.74
CA THR A 702 -3.32 0.45 57.76
C THR A 702 -2.91 1.77 57.11
N ASP A 703 -3.86 2.71 57.04
CA ASP A 703 -3.68 4.02 56.42
C ASP A 703 -2.69 4.91 57.18
N GLN A 704 -1.60 5.31 56.52
CA GLN A 704 -0.56 6.21 57.04
C GLN A 704 -0.80 7.67 56.66
N GLY A 705 -1.81 7.94 55.83
CA GLY A 705 -2.02 9.25 55.21
C GLY A 705 -0.99 9.52 54.12
N VAL A 706 -0.80 10.81 53.81
CA VAL A 706 0.13 11.27 52.78
C VAL A 706 1.58 11.09 53.26
N ILE A 707 2.32 10.20 52.60
CA ILE A 707 3.73 9.90 52.87
C ILE A 707 4.66 10.74 51.99
N ALA A 708 4.23 11.12 50.78
CA ALA A 708 4.97 12.02 49.90
C ALA A 708 4.09 13.19 49.49
N SER A 709 4.58 14.42 49.66
CA SER A 709 3.75 15.63 49.41
C SER A 709 3.51 15.95 47.92
N GLY A 710 4.30 15.37 47.02
CA GLY A 710 4.28 15.69 45.59
C GLY A 710 4.81 17.10 45.28
N SER A 711 4.62 17.56 44.05
CA SER A 711 5.03 18.90 43.61
C SER A 711 4.21 19.37 42.42
N ALA A 712 4.05 20.68 42.26
CA ALA A 712 3.47 21.26 41.05
C ALA A 712 4.40 21.16 39.82
N ALA A 713 5.65 20.74 40.01
CA ALA A 713 6.64 20.61 38.94
C ALA A 713 6.53 19.30 38.14
N TRP A 714 5.76 18.33 38.61
CA TRP A 714 5.55 17.04 37.93
C TRP A 714 4.13 16.52 38.18
N THR A 715 3.75 15.50 37.41
CA THR A 715 2.44 14.83 37.53
C THR A 715 2.55 13.47 38.22
N GLY A 716 1.42 12.95 38.70
CA GLY A 716 1.35 11.60 39.27
C GLY A 716 1.77 10.50 38.31
N SER A 717 1.55 10.70 37.01
CA SER A 717 1.99 9.75 35.96
C SER A 717 3.52 9.65 35.80
N GLN A 718 4.27 10.63 36.32
CA GLN A 718 5.74 10.62 36.32
C GLN A 718 6.33 9.90 37.54
N VAL A 719 5.49 9.55 38.53
CA VAL A 719 5.95 8.89 39.75
C VAL A 719 6.12 7.39 39.53
N ARG A 720 7.24 6.84 39.99
CA ARG A 720 7.53 5.40 40.10
C ARG A 720 7.99 5.08 41.51
N PHE A 721 7.84 3.82 41.90
CA PHE A 721 8.34 3.27 43.15
C PHE A 721 9.23 2.08 42.84
N ALA A 722 10.46 2.10 43.36
CA ALA A 722 11.43 1.01 43.22
C ALA A 722 12.56 1.22 44.24
N ASP A 723 13.19 0.15 44.71
CA ASP A 723 14.31 0.24 45.66
C ASP A 723 15.63 0.53 44.92
N VAL A 724 16.03 1.80 44.82
CA VAL A 724 17.34 2.18 44.26
C VAL A 724 18.42 2.32 45.34
N GLY A 725 18.01 2.45 46.61
CA GLY A 725 18.89 2.50 47.78
C GLY A 725 19.49 1.14 48.16
N GLY A 726 18.79 0.05 47.87
CA GLY A 726 19.10 -1.33 48.27
C GLY A 726 18.87 -1.59 49.76
N ASP A 727 17.87 -0.95 50.37
CA ASP A 727 17.49 -1.16 51.77
C ASP A 727 16.15 -1.90 51.95
N ALA A 728 15.66 -2.50 50.85
CA ALA A 728 14.38 -3.19 50.71
C ALA A 728 13.15 -2.29 50.88
N ARG A 729 13.32 -0.96 50.83
CA ARG A 729 12.20 -0.02 50.79
C ARG A 729 12.09 0.63 49.43
N ALA A 730 10.87 0.70 48.93
CA ALA A 730 10.60 1.41 47.70
C ALA A 730 10.87 2.92 47.86
N ASP A 731 11.66 3.44 46.94
CA ASP A 731 12.00 4.86 46.84
C ASP A 731 11.01 5.62 45.95
N TYR A 732 10.86 6.92 46.17
CA TYR A 732 10.00 7.77 45.36
C TYR A 732 10.81 8.34 44.20
N LEU A 733 10.47 7.95 42.98
CA LEU A 733 11.17 8.34 41.77
C LEU A 733 10.28 9.25 40.90
N VAL A 734 10.86 10.31 40.34
CA VAL A 734 10.20 11.19 39.37
C VAL A 734 10.91 11.07 38.03
N VAL A 735 10.21 10.52 37.04
CA VAL A 735 10.71 10.31 35.68
C VAL A 735 10.23 11.44 34.77
N GLY A 736 11.16 12.28 34.32
CA GLY A 736 10.92 13.33 33.34
C GLY A 736 10.63 12.78 31.94
N ASP A 737 10.12 13.63 31.05
CA ASP A 737 9.59 13.25 29.73
C ASP A 737 10.53 12.42 28.86
N GLN A 738 11.84 12.59 29.04
CA GLN A 738 12.92 11.90 28.30
C GLN A 738 13.64 10.84 29.15
N GLY A 739 13.02 10.37 30.23
CA GLY A 739 13.56 9.36 31.13
C GLY A 739 14.62 9.86 32.11
N ALA A 740 14.81 11.17 32.25
CA ALA A 740 15.65 11.69 33.32
C ALA A 740 14.97 11.42 34.66
N THR A 741 15.66 10.78 35.61
CA THR A 741 15.05 10.33 36.87
C THR A 741 15.67 11.03 38.06
N HIS A 742 14.81 11.65 38.86
CA HIS A 742 15.14 12.20 40.17
C HIS A 742 14.69 11.22 41.25
N ALA A 743 15.56 10.89 42.20
CA ALA A 743 15.24 9.95 43.27
C ALA A 743 15.18 10.59 44.66
N TYR A 744 14.21 10.15 45.45
CA TYR A 744 14.08 10.46 46.86
C TYR A 744 14.07 9.13 47.61
N VAL A 745 15.17 8.83 48.30
CA VAL A 745 15.38 7.54 48.97
C VAL A 745 14.62 7.49 50.30
N ASN A 746 13.91 6.39 50.55
CA ASN A 746 13.12 6.18 51.76
C ASN A 746 14.01 5.71 52.92
N THR A 747 14.18 6.54 53.95
CA THR A 747 15.05 6.18 55.10
C THR A 747 14.30 5.61 56.31
N GLY A 748 12.99 5.34 56.20
CA GLY A 748 12.22 4.61 57.22
C GLY A 748 12.00 5.34 58.57
N GLY A 749 12.27 6.65 58.66
CA GLY A 749 12.40 7.35 59.95
C GLY A 749 11.15 7.47 60.83
N ASN A 750 9.98 7.87 60.29
CA ASN A 750 8.81 8.30 61.09
C ASN A 750 7.49 7.58 60.75
N GLY A 751 7.55 6.43 60.06
CA GLY A 751 6.36 5.75 59.54
C GLY A 751 5.69 6.43 58.34
N ARG A 752 6.31 7.48 57.77
CA ARG A 752 5.85 8.19 56.56
C ARG A 752 6.97 8.39 55.51
N GLY A 753 7.96 7.51 55.50
CA GLY A 753 8.91 7.42 54.38
C GLY A 753 10.16 8.30 54.43
N GLY A 754 10.35 9.17 55.44
CA GLY A 754 11.62 9.89 55.71
C GLY A 754 12.53 10.12 54.48
N TRP A 755 12.09 10.95 53.53
CA TRP A 755 12.69 11.01 52.19
C TRP A 755 14.01 11.79 52.14
N SER A 756 15.06 11.16 51.63
CA SER A 756 16.36 11.79 51.35
C SER A 756 16.50 12.07 49.85
N ASP A 757 16.54 13.34 49.48
CA ASP A 757 16.75 13.77 48.09
C ASP A 757 18.16 13.39 47.58
N GLN A 758 18.22 12.55 46.54
CA GLN A 758 19.47 12.14 45.88
C GLN A 758 19.74 12.91 44.58
N GLY A 759 18.86 13.83 44.19
CA GLY A 759 18.95 14.56 42.93
C GLY A 759 18.64 13.67 41.72
N VAL A 760 19.16 14.09 40.56
CA VAL A 760 19.03 13.37 39.29
C VAL A 760 20.00 12.18 39.27
N ILE A 761 19.46 10.97 39.36
CA ILE A 761 20.21 9.71 39.33
C ILE A 761 20.35 9.14 37.92
N ALA A 762 19.48 9.54 36.98
CA ALA A 762 19.60 9.19 35.55
C ALA A 762 19.35 10.43 34.70
N THR A 763 20.21 10.70 33.71
CA THR A 763 20.11 11.93 32.89
C THR A 763 19.06 11.86 31.78
N GLY A 764 18.52 10.67 31.48
CA GLY A 764 17.61 10.46 30.36
C GLY A 764 18.29 10.54 28.99
N SER A 765 17.48 10.50 27.93
CA SER A 765 17.91 10.62 26.53
C SER A 765 16.75 11.07 25.65
N SER A 766 17.06 11.82 24.59
CA SER A 766 16.08 12.17 23.56
C SER A 766 15.59 10.98 22.72
N LEU A 767 16.14 9.77 22.95
CA LEU A 767 15.79 8.55 22.24
C LEU A 767 14.60 7.81 22.84
N TRP A 768 14.22 8.08 24.09
CA TRP A 768 13.13 7.39 24.77
C TRP A 768 12.28 8.35 25.61
N LEU A 769 11.05 7.92 25.89
CA LEU A 769 10.03 8.67 26.62
C LEU A 769 9.85 8.16 28.05
N ALA A 770 9.32 8.99 28.94
CA ALA A 770 9.00 8.62 30.34
C ALA A 770 8.17 7.33 30.46
N GLY A 771 7.22 7.12 29.54
CA GLY A 771 6.35 5.93 29.51
C GLY A 771 7.08 4.62 29.21
N GLN A 772 8.31 4.68 28.69
CA GLN A 772 9.16 3.53 28.40
C GLN A 772 10.04 3.13 29.58
N ILE A 773 10.13 3.96 30.61
CA ILE A 773 11.05 3.72 31.73
C ILE A 773 10.40 2.79 32.74
N ARG A 774 11.13 1.73 33.11
CA ARG A 774 10.81 0.80 34.19
C ARG A 774 12.01 0.71 35.14
N PHE A 775 11.72 0.24 36.34
CA PHE A 775 12.71 -0.04 37.38
C PHE A 775 12.40 -1.41 37.94
N ALA A 776 13.37 -2.32 37.88
CA ALA A 776 13.23 -3.68 38.38
C ALA A 776 14.62 -4.27 38.61
N ASP A 777 14.79 -5.15 39.60
CA ASP A 777 16.06 -5.84 39.83
C ASP A 777 16.22 -6.99 38.83
N ILE A 778 17.04 -6.78 37.79
CA ILE A 778 17.26 -7.80 36.76
C ILE A 778 18.37 -8.77 37.18
N ASN A 779 19.29 -8.32 38.01
CA ASN A 779 20.54 -9.02 38.28
C ASN A 779 20.58 -9.73 39.66
N ALA A 780 19.54 -9.52 40.48
CA ALA A 780 19.37 -9.97 41.86
C ALA A 780 20.44 -9.43 42.82
N ASP A 781 20.83 -8.15 42.68
CA ASP A 781 21.75 -7.47 43.60
C ASP A 781 21.04 -6.69 44.72
N GLY A 782 19.71 -6.75 44.74
CA GLY A 782 18.83 -6.08 45.71
C GLY A 782 18.58 -4.62 45.37
N ARG A 783 18.89 -4.17 44.15
CA ARG A 783 18.66 -2.79 43.70
C ARG A 783 17.99 -2.76 42.34
N ALA A 784 17.07 -1.83 42.17
CA ALA A 784 16.37 -1.67 40.93
C ALA A 784 17.28 -1.12 39.82
N ASP A 785 17.28 -1.81 38.69
CA ASP A 785 17.98 -1.41 37.47
C ASP A 785 17.14 -0.42 36.65
N TYR A 786 17.79 0.46 35.89
CA TYR A 786 17.10 1.38 34.99
C TYR A 786 16.85 0.67 33.66
N LEU A 787 15.58 0.56 33.26
CA LEU A 787 15.18 -0.16 32.05
C LEU A 787 14.50 0.78 31.05
N VAL A 788 14.81 0.56 29.76
CA VAL A 788 14.09 1.17 28.64
C VAL A 788 13.35 0.07 27.91
N LEU A 789 12.02 0.11 28.00
CA LEU A 789 11.10 -0.79 27.32
C LEU A 789 10.65 -0.16 26.00
N ASP A 790 11.07 -0.79 24.90
CA ASP A 790 10.69 -0.39 23.56
C ASP A 790 9.25 -0.80 23.23
N ASP A 791 8.69 -0.14 22.21
CA ASP A 791 7.31 -0.34 21.76
C ASP A 791 7.04 -1.78 21.28
N ASN A 792 8.08 -2.52 20.90
CA ASN A 792 8.02 -3.93 20.48
C ASN A 792 8.21 -4.93 21.64
N GLY A 793 8.31 -4.44 22.87
CA GLY A 793 8.60 -5.23 24.06
C GLY A 793 10.09 -5.53 24.27
N ALA A 794 11.00 -5.02 23.45
CA ALA A 794 12.43 -5.16 23.72
C ALA A 794 12.82 -4.35 24.96
N ILE A 795 13.78 -4.86 25.73
CA ILE A 795 14.26 -4.22 26.95
C ILE A 795 15.76 -3.99 26.83
N ARG A 796 16.15 -2.73 26.97
CA ARG A 796 17.52 -2.33 27.25
C ARG A 796 17.66 -2.09 28.75
N ALA A 797 18.66 -2.72 29.37
CA ALA A 797 18.93 -2.56 30.79
C ALA A 797 20.21 -1.79 31.04
N TYR A 798 20.19 -1.00 32.10
CA TYR A 798 21.37 -0.37 32.65
C TYR A 798 21.44 -0.75 34.13
N PHE A 799 22.44 -1.56 34.47
CA PHE A 799 22.54 -2.09 35.82
C PHE A 799 22.96 -1.02 36.82
N HIS A 800 22.31 -1.04 37.98
CA HIS A 800 22.62 -0.15 39.08
C HIS A 800 24.04 -0.45 39.59
N THR A 801 24.84 0.61 39.72
CA THR A 801 26.19 0.54 40.26
C THR A 801 26.42 1.73 41.18
N THR A 802 27.45 1.67 42.03
CA THR A 802 27.79 2.77 42.93
C THR A 802 29.17 3.31 42.62
N SER A 803 29.31 4.64 42.65
CA SER A 803 30.63 5.27 42.62
C SER A 803 31.35 5.07 43.96
N THR A 804 32.66 5.35 43.98
CA THR A 804 33.47 5.37 45.22
C THR A 804 32.97 6.38 46.27
N THR A 805 32.11 7.33 45.87
CA THR A 805 31.50 8.33 46.76
C THR A 805 30.03 8.02 47.09
N GLY A 806 29.53 6.83 46.73
CA GLY A 806 28.16 6.37 47.04
C GLY A 806 27.07 6.92 46.11
N THR A 807 27.42 7.57 45.00
CA THR A 807 26.43 8.09 44.03
C THR A 807 25.97 6.98 43.08
N VAL A 808 24.67 6.96 42.76
CA VAL A 808 24.07 6.07 41.76
C VAL A 808 24.75 6.25 40.39
N LYS A 809 25.06 5.13 39.74
CA LYS A 809 25.59 5.05 38.37
C LYS A 809 24.93 3.90 37.63
N TRP A 810 24.89 4.00 36.31
CA TRP A 810 24.25 3.02 35.44
C TRP A 810 25.26 2.41 34.46
N SER A 811 25.32 1.08 34.42
CA SER A 811 26.19 0.31 33.52
C SER A 811 25.35 -0.28 32.38
N ASP A 812 25.51 0.24 31.15
CA ASP A 812 24.76 -0.24 29.97
C ASP A 812 25.04 -1.72 29.70
N GLN A 813 23.98 -2.53 29.73
CA GLN A 813 24.03 -3.96 29.42
C GLN A 813 23.55 -4.26 27.99
N GLY A 814 23.18 -3.23 27.23
CA GLY A 814 22.57 -3.40 25.92
C GLY A 814 21.14 -3.94 26.01
N VAL A 815 20.69 -4.54 24.91
CA VAL A 815 19.37 -5.16 24.81
C VAL A 815 19.43 -6.53 25.47
N ILE A 816 18.76 -6.67 26.63
CA ILE A 816 18.69 -7.92 27.39
C ILE A 816 17.49 -8.77 27.00
N ALA A 817 16.45 -8.18 26.40
CA ALA A 817 15.31 -8.86 25.82
C ALA A 817 15.03 -8.28 24.44
N THR A 818 14.90 -9.11 23.41
CA THR A 818 14.62 -8.64 22.03
C THR A 818 13.13 -8.36 21.78
N GLY A 819 12.29 -8.62 22.79
CA GLY A 819 10.84 -8.49 22.70
C GLY A 819 10.20 -9.72 22.06
N THR A 820 8.91 -9.91 22.36
CA THR A 820 8.11 -11.03 21.85
C THR A 820 7.28 -10.62 20.63
N GLY A 821 7.38 -9.36 20.21
CA GLY A 821 6.50 -8.71 19.25
C GLY A 821 5.24 -8.11 19.89
N ALA A 822 4.97 -8.42 21.17
CA ALA A 822 3.89 -7.80 21.92
C ALA A 822 4.16 -6.29 22.12
N PRO A 823 3.14 -5.43 22.04
CA PRO A 823 3.31 -4.01 22.32
C PRO A 823 3.86 -3.76 23.73
N GLY A 824 4.79 -2.81 23.88
CA GLY A 824 5.44 -2.51 25.15
C GLY A 824 4.48 -2.20 26.30
N TYR A 825 3.30 -1.61 26.04
CA TYR A 825 2.30 -1.36 27.10
C TYR A 825 1.66 -2.64 27.68
N ARG A 826 1.79 -3.79 27.00
CA ARG A 826 1.37 -5.11 27.49
C ARG A 826 2.46 -5.83 28.29
N VAL A 827 3.70 -5.35 28.22
CA VAL A 827 4.82 -5.94 28.95
C VAL A 827 4.79 -5.48 30.40
N ARG A 828 5.08 -6.42 31.31
CA ARG A 828 5.26 -6.19 32.75
C ARG A 828 6.63 -6.75 33.13
N ILE A 829 7.38 -5.97 33.90
CA ILE A 829 8.72 -6.30 34.41
C ILE A 829 8.97 -5.50 35.67
#